data_AF-A0A2E1M6K8-F1
#
_entry.id   AF-A0A2E1M6K8-F1
#
_cell.length_a   1.000
_cell.length_b   1.000
_cell.length_c   1.000
_cell.angle_alpha   90.00
_cell.angle_beta   90.00
_cell.angle_gamma   90.00
#
_symmetry.space_group_name_H-M   'P 1'
#
loop_
_entity.id
_entity.type
_entity.pdbx_description
1 polymer ?
#
loop_
_entity_poly.entity_id
_entity_poly.type
_entity_poly.pdbx_seq_one_letter_code
_entity_poly.pdbx_strand_id
1 'polypeptide(L)'
;MTLPCIQVIWGYPPEETYRLSNLDTVEQAPVNQIFQPAYAASWLNKNSAPAPDASVLYINAWLDLRAGDLILQTPKNNNDNYYIISILDSFIGTVGSIGPRTQTNSELSQGAYYLLAGPSSSYYNSPDWTTTINDKTVNIIKVDTPIAWMTGRFGTDVMSATSLENTREFINGDPSESGSGFQIGTINEFENSGSIAYQEPIDQSIINGKAEDEFGDLPTLVTDFFNSLGKSIQNSPIPALRDTEVASPVPSFAAWLGNQNQIQQTPNSDSYLPDSSYQPSSALSEGQKKLLNDRFSSIGLNVESGFSLPTNWGEREAFIFQKAYEFSQQLLSVATFEIAKGKSETNNWNIKNLNVGVYPNSPENNPNLIDWKSLILRAGVAVDGGAANIPNDAVYPTSQLDSEGNPLTSRYNYSITLPPLTNQDNKITYGPAEGFWAYTMYQPNECNTFQPFLIQNSISSNFYTPFNATAKLTEEGWLKTTKPGNWSNANAIGTAIYTGEVVSISELKPLTTYYISEIQYTPNNQKEILFRLSEDYNPDFNWDGRIDGVKGVPVGGEGSPGKAINLTESGETLNFGFTNPVSQLGQAQLDSFVLNENEVIVLQLQQFQPTNSSNWLPTPSEGFVKEAYEFQLMGRYYNPTTAEEKTILAASEPELYLPPKIERGALARLELWSDLSKSSKNLVKEKTGSEIVKPLNQKDPYVPNAIGAVLDMRWSDGELEGTKWALNYEYTRSAHYFNKLFFYQVDAITGQIGTFLPGDANYIDSALTNIINEDDPIANQIDNSTVSGELELEGGRIYMALVLTEQGQYLIPNAQETFNYTHFKVNNPKSFSFEDQMGGGDNDHNDGIFKLAGLSPLSI
;
A
#
# COMPACT_ATOMS: atom_id res chain seq x y z
N MET A 1 1.47 27.56 -21.94
CA MET A 1 1.75 26.65 -20.83
C MET A 1 0.48 26.20 -20.12
N THR A 2 -0.50 27.08 -19.81
CA THR A 2 -1.71 26.69 -19.04
C THR A 2 -2.74 25.82 -19.76
N LEU A 3 -2.79 25.81 -21.10
CA LEU A 3 -3.77 25.02 -21.85
C LEU A 3 -3.52 23.51 -21.72
N PRO A 4 -2.34 22.96 -22.12
CA PRO A 4 -2.02 21.52 -22.05
C PRO A 4 -2.36 20.84 -20.70
N CYS A 5 -2.15 21.55 -19.59
CA CYS A 5 -2.40 21.02 -18.25
C CYS A 5 -3.85 20.61 -18.00
N ILE A 6 -4.79 21.41 -18.48
CA ILE A 6 -6.21 21.12 -18.30
C ILE A 6 -6.61 19.90 -19.12
N GLN A 7 -5.99 19.70 -20.29
CA GLN A 7 -6.28 18.54 -21.14
C GLN A 7 -5.71 17.25 -20.57
N VAL A 8 -4.53 17.29 -19.96
CA VAL A 8 -3.94 16.14 -19.25
C VAL A 8 -4.82 15.75 -18.06
N ILE A 9 -5.17 16.70 -17.20
CA ILE A 9 -6.03 16.42 -16.02
C ILE A 9 -7.38 15.82 -16.45
N TRP A 10 -8.03 16.38 -17.47
CA TRP A 10 -9.30 15.85 -17.96
C TRP A 10 -9.15 14.47 -18.62
N GLY A 11 -8.08 14.29 -19.40
CA GLY A 11 -7.84 13.10 -20.20
C GLY A 11 -7.20 11.94 -19.45
N TYR A 12 -6.69 12.16 -18.24
CA TYR A 12 -5.97 11.13 -17.48
C TYR A 12 -6.83 9.88 -17.24
N PRO A 13 -8.05 9.96 -16.67
CA PRO A 13 -8.83 8.74 -16.41
C PRO A 13 -9.20 7.92 -17.67
N PRO A 14 -9.69 8.51 -18.77
CA PRO A 14 -9.95 7.72 -19.99
C PRO A 14 -8.67 7.23 -20.68
N GLU A 15 -7.53 7.93 -20.53
CA GLU A 15 -6.26 7.42 -21.03
C GLU A 15 -5.79 6.20 -20.22
N GLU A 16 -5.89 6.25 -18.89
CA GLU A 16 -5.57 5.15 -18.00
C GLU A 16 -6.43 3.91 -18.28
N THR A 17 -7.75 4.06 -18.41
CA THR A 17 -8.63 2.91 -18.71
C THR A 17 -8.31 2.30 -20.07
N TYR A 18 -7.97 3.10 -21.09
CA TYR A 18 -7.51 2.58 -22.37
C TYR A 18 -6.23 1.77 -22.18
N ARG A 19 -5.25 2.33 -21.48
CA ARG A 19 -3.95 1.72 -21.27
C ARG A 19 -4.07 0.40 -20.48
N LEU A 20 -4.68 0.44 -19.29
CA LEU A 20 -4.88 -0.74 -18.45
C LEU A 20 -5.74 -1.81 -19.13
N SER A 21 -6.77 -1.44 -19.91
CA SER A 21 -7.56 -2.43 -20.66
C SER A 21 -6.73 -3.18 -21.69
N ASN A 22 -5.79 -2.52 -22.37
CA ASN A 22 -4.92 -3.19 -23.35
C ASN A 22 -3.81 -4.02 -22.68
N LEU A 23 -3.38 -3.65 -21.47
CA LEU A 23 -2.45 -4.44 -20.68
C LEU A 23 -3.13 -5.69 -20.09
N ASP A 24 -4.16 -5.49 -19.28
CA ASP A 24 -4.83 -6.55 -18.53
C ASP A 24 -5.47 -7.59 -19.45
N THR A 25 -6.00 -7.19 -20.62
CA THR A 25 -6.59 -8.16 -21.56
C THR A 25 -5.57 -9.07 -22.24
N VAL A 26 -4.28 -8.74 -22.13
CA VAL A 26 -3.16 -9.53 -22.62
C VAL A 26 -2.52 -10.32 -21.48
N GLU A 27 -2.31 -9.69 -20.31
CA GLU A 27 -1.58 -10.30 -19.20
C GLU A 27 -2.47 -11.10 -18.24
N GLN A 28 -3.73 -10.74 -18.09
CA GLN A 28 -4.65 -11.32 -17.13
C GLN A 28 -5.70 -12.18 -17.84
N ALA A 29 -6.87 -11.61 -18.14
CA ALA A 29 -7.98 -12.32 -18.76
C ALA A 29 -8.44 -11.61 -20.04
N PRO A 30 -8.80 -12.34 -21.11
CA PRO A 30 -9.40 -11.73 -22.30
C PRO A 30 -10.62 -10.87 -21.97
N VAL A 31 -10.94 -9.92 -22.85
CA VAL A 31 -12.16 -9.11 -22.72
C VAL A 31 -13.40 -10.00 -22.56
N ASN A 32 -14.33 -9.58 -21.71
CA ASN A 32 -15.54 -10.32 -21.33
C ASN A 32 -15.28 -11.65 -20.60
N GLN A 33 -14.13 -11.79 -19.93
CA GLN A 33 -13.83 -12.90 -19.00
C GLN A 33 -13.28 -12.34 -17.68
N ILE A 34 -13.40 -13.14 -16.62
CA ILE A 34 -13.00 -12.72 -15.27
C ILE A 34 -11.59 -13.24 -14.97
N PHE A 35 -10.70 -12.34 -14.59
CA PHE A 35 -9.46 -12.68 -13.91
C PHE A 35 -9.74 -12.87 -12.41
N GLN A 36 -9.44 -14.07 -11.91
CA GLN A 36 -9.73 -14.55 -10.55
C GLN A 36 -8.42 -15.01 -9.87
N PRO A 37 -7.50 -14.07 -9.56
CA PRO A 37 -6.21 -14.42 -8.99
C PRO A 37 -6.37 -15.17 -7.66
N ALA A 38 -5.56 -16.22 -7.49
CA ALA A 38 -5.60 -17.04 -6.28
C ALA A 38 -4.83 -16.41 -5.10
N TYR A 39 -4.18 -15.27 -5.31
CA TYR A 39 -3.27 -14.63 -4.37
C TYR A 39 -3.76 -13.24 -3.95
N ALA A 40 -3.43 -12.85 -2.72
CA ALA A 40 -3.64 -11.50 -2.22
C ALA A 40 -2.54 -10.56 -2.71
N ALA A 41 -2.78 -9.25 -2.59
CA ALA A 41 -1.75 -8.25 -2.85
C ALA A 41 -0.60 -8.38 -1.86
N SER A 42 0.62 -8.23 -2.36
CA SER A 42 1.89 -8.36 -1.67
C SER A 42 2.89 -7.34 -2.23
N TRP A 43 3.96 -7.08 -1.48
CA TRP A 43 5.05 -6.18 -1.88
C TRP A 43 5.81 -6.67 -3.13
N LEU A 44 5.71 -7.97 -3.48
CA LEU A 44 6.32 -8.55 -4.68
C LEU A 44 5.45 -8.39 -5.94
N ASN A 45 4.23 -7.85 -5.84
CA ASN A 45 3.37 -7.68 -7.01
C ASN A 45 3.82 -6.48 -7.85
N LYS A 46 4.65 -6.75 -8.87
CA LYS A 46 5.18 -5.75 -9.82
C LYS A 46 4.09 -4.89 -10.49
N ASN A 47 2.98 -5.52 -10.92
CA ASN A 47 1.88 -4.84 -11.62
C ASN A 47 0.61 -4.78 -10.73
N SER A 48 0.76 -4.49 -9.43
CA SER A 48 -0.41 -4.37 -8.54
C SER A 48 -1.25 -3.12 -8.85
N ALA A 49 -2.55 -3.20 -8.55
CA ALA A 49 -3.42 -2.04 -8.59
C ALA A 49 -2.89 -0.96 -7.61
N PRO A 50 -3.10 0.34 -7.91
CA PRO A 50 -2.73 1.44 -7.02
C PRO A 50 -3.24 1.25 -5.58
N ALA A 51 -2.39 1.47 -4.58
CA ALA A 51 -2.70 1.33 -3.15
C ALA A 51 -3.48 0.02 -2.83
N PRO A 52 -2.92 -1.15 -3.16
CA PRO A 52 -3.66 -2.40 -3.15
C PRO A 52 -4.01 -2.81 -1.72
N ASP A 53 -5.19 -3.39 -1.55
CA ASP A 53 -5.76 -3.77 -0.26
C ASP A 53 -5.35 -5.21 0.09
N ALA A 54 -4.57 -5.36 1.16
CA ALA A 54 -4.14 -6.66 1.64
C ALA A 54 -5.23 -7.42 2.44
N SER A 55 -6.47 -6.90 2.55
CA SER A 55 -7.59 -7.52 3.29
C SER A 55 -8.60 -8.20 2.40
N VAL A 56 -8.36 -8.17 1.09
CA VAL A 56 -9.30 -8.67 0.11
C VAL A 56 -8.61 -9.55 -0.92
N LEU A 57 -9.37 -10.48 -1.48
CA LEU A 57 -9.07 -11.03 -2.81
C LEU A 57 -9.73 -10.15 -3.87
N TYR A 58 -8.97 -9.86 -4.92
CA TYR A 58 -9.45 -9.09 -6.05
C TYR A 58 -9.93 -10.02 -7.16
N ILE A 59 -10.94 -9.58 -7.90
CA ILE A 59 -11.21 -10.08 -9.26
C ILE A 59 -11.33 -8.88 -10.21
N ASN A 60 -11.02 -9.08 -11.48
CA ASN A 60 -11.02 -8.03 -12.50
C ASN A 60 -11.67 -8.56 -13.79
N ALA A 61 -12.41 -7.72 -14.51
CA ALA A 61 -12.70 -7.97 -15.92
C ALA A 61 -12.79 -6.66 -16.70
N TRP A 62 -12.23 -6.64 -17.91
CA TRP A 62 -12.53 -5.62 -18.90
C TRP A 62 -13.68 -6.08 -19.79
N LEU A 63 -14.64 -5.20 -20.02
CA LEU A 63 -15.89 -5.50 -20.73
C LEU A 63 -15.96 -4.71 -22.04
N ASP A 64 -16.41 -5.36 -23.10
CA ASP A 64 -16.72 -4.75 -24.40
C ASP A 64 -18.16 -5.04 -24.80
N LEU A 65 -19.01 -4.04 -24.59
CA LEU A 65 -20.45 -4.04 -24.84
C LEU A 65 -20.80 -3.65 -26.28
N ARG A 66 -19.80 -3.40 -27.16
CA ARG A 66 -20.05 -3.16 -28.60
C ARG A 66 -20.51 -4.44 -29.31
N ALA A 67 -20.12 -5.60 -28.79
CA ALA A 67 -20.49 -6.91 -29.34
C ALA A 67 -21.87 -7.40 -28.86
N GLY A 68 -22.44 -6.78 -27.82
CA GLY A 68 -23.71 -7.14 -27.23
C GLY A 68 -23.70 -7.04 -25.70
N ASP A 69 -24.86 -7.17 -25.09
CA ASP A 69 -25.00 -7.10 -23.64
C ASP A 69 -24.46 -8.37 -22.95
N LEU A 70 -23.98 -8.20 -21.72
CA LEU A 70 -23.45 -9.27 -20.89
C LEU A 70 -24.33 -9.52 -19.67
N ILE A 71 -24.31 -10.75 -19.18
CA ILE A 71 -24.94 -11.15 -17.91
C ILE A 71 -23.83 -11.49 -16.93
N LEU A 72 -23.78 -10.75 -15.82
CA LEU A 72 -23.01 -11.10 -14.64
C LEU A 72 -23.89 -11.92 -13.69
N GLN A 73 -23.44 -13.14 -13.38
CA GLN A 73 -24.05 -14.02 -12.39
C GLN A 73 -23.30 -13.90 -11.06
N THR A 74 -24.03 -13.68 -9.97
CA THR A 74 -23.49 -13.79 -8.61
C THR A 74 -23.99 -15.08 -7.95
N PRO A 75 -23.13 -15.81 -7.22
CA PRO A 75 -23.52 -17.06 -6.58
C PRO A 75 -24.36 -16.83 -5.32
N LYS A 76 -24.92 -17.93 -4.82
CA LYS A 76 -25.51 -18.00 -3.48
C LYS A 76 -24.46 -17.71 -2.40
N ASN A 77 -24.76 -16.81 -1.47
CA ASN A 77 -23.89 -16.43 -0.37
C ASN A 77 -24.47 -16.89 0.98
N ASN A 78 -24.23 -18.14 1.38
CA ASN A 78 -24.76 -18.71 2.63
C ASN A 78 -23.90 -18.44 3.87
N ASN A 79 -22.67 -17.97 3.66
CA ASN A 79 -21.67 -17.86 4.71
C ASN A 79 -21.40 -16.39 5.05
N ASP A 80 -22.34 -15.50 4.71
CA ASP A 80 -22.26 -14.05 4.94
C ASP A 80 -20.92 -13.45 4.45
N ASN A 81 -20.38 -13.96 3.34
CA ASN A 81 -19.14 -13.44 2.78
C ASN A 81 -19.33 -11.97 2.40
N TYR A 82 -18.43 -11.10 2.85
CA TYR A 82 -18.42 -9.73 2.39
C TYR A 82 -17.78 -9.64 1.01
N TYR A 83 -18.48 -9.01 0.07
CA TYR A 83 -17.91 -8.68 -1.22
C TYR A 83 -18.58 -7.45 -1.84
N ILE A 84 -17.87 -6.82 -2.76
CA ILE A 84 -18.38 -5.76 -3.61
C ILE A 84 -17.86 -5.98 -5.03
N ILE A 85 -18.77 -6.03 -6.01
CA ILE A 85 -18.46 -5.92 -7.44
C ILE A 85 -18.89 -4.54 -7.92
N SER A 86 -17.92 -3.74 -8.33
CA SER A 86 -18.14 -2.43 -8.93
C SER A 86 -18.05 -2.54 -10.44
N ILE A 87 -19.00 -1.92 -11.14
CA ILE A 87 -18.96 -1.73 -12.59
C ILE A 87 -18.67 -0.26 -12.84
N LEU A 88 -17.58 0.04 -13.54
CA LEU A 88 -17.13 1.39 -13.87
C LEU A 88 -17.22 1.61 -15.38
N ASP A 89 -17.60 2.81 -15.78
CA ASP A 89 -17.47 3.25 -17.16
C ASP A 89 -15.99 3.56 -17.53
N SER A 90 -15.73 3.88 -18.80
CA SER A 90 -14.37 4.20 -19.28
C SER A 90 -13.79 5.49 -18.70
N PHE A 91 -14.56 6.28 -17.95
CA PHE A 91 -14.13 7.49 -17.26
C PHE A 91 -14.00 7.25 -15.75
N ILE A 92 -13.88 6.00 -15.31
CA ILE A 92 -13.78 5.53 -13.92
C ILE A 92 -14.98 5.91 -13.03
N GLY A 93 -16.13 6.22 -13.64
CA GLY A 93 -17.39 6.45 -12.93
C GLY A 93 -18.07 5.11 -12.62
N THR A 94 -18.30 4.82 -11.35
CA THR A 94 -19.06 3.65 -10.90
C THR A 94 -20.53 3.82 -11.30
N VAL A 95 -21.04 2.86 -12.07
CA VAL A 95 -22.43 2.76 -12.53
C VAL A 95 -23.18 1.60 -11.86
N GLY A 96 -22.44 0.62 -11.32
CA GLY A 96 -22.97 -0.55 -10.64
C GLY A 96 -22.22 -0.87 -9.35
N SER A 97 -22.93 -1.28 -8.32
CA SER A 97 -22.43 -1.67 -7.00
C SER A 97 -23.20 -2.88 -6.49
N ILE A 98 -22.60 -4.06 -6.58
CA ILE A 98 -23.27 -5.34 -6.33
C ILE A 98 -22.60 -6.03 -5.14
N GLY A 99 -23.38 -6.38 -4.12
CA GLY A 99 -22.90 -7.15 -2.99
C GLY A 99 -23.94 -7.27 -1.90
N PRO A 100 -23.60 -7.83 -0.72
CA PRO A 100 -24.54 -8.01 0.39
C PRO A 100 -25.22 -6.72 0.85
N ARG A 101 -24.61 -5.56 0.63
CA ARG A 101 -25.22 -4.25 0.92
C ARG A 101 -26.40 -3.92 -0.01
N THR A 102 -26.36 -4.34 -1.27
CA THR A 102 -27.34 -3.96 -2.30
C THR A 102 -28.26 -5.10 -2.73
N GLN A 103 -27.88 -6.35 -2.46
CA GLN A 103 -28.67 -7.52 -2.74
C GLN A 103 -29.75 -7.77 -1.68
N THR A 104 -30.90 -8.22 -2.15
CA THR A 104 -31.97 -8.73 -1.30
C THR A 104 -31.61 -10.10 -0.70
N ASN A 105 -32.30 -10.49 0.37
CA ASN A 105 -32.16 -11.84 0.95
C ASN A 105 -32.44 -12.96 -0.06
N SER A 106 -33.33 -12.72 -1.04
CA SER A 106 -33.60 -13.71 -2.09
C SER A 106 -32.41 -13.87 -3.02
N GLU A 107 -31.80 -12.76 -3.44
CA GLU A 107 -30.62 -12.75 -4.30
C GLU A 107 -29.41 -13.38 -3.60
N LEU A 108 -29.20 -13.08 -2.31
CA LEU A 108 -28.14 -13.72 -1.52
C LEU A 108 -28.37 -15.23 -1.36
N SER A 109 -29.62 -15.67 -1.16
CA SER A 109 -29.92 -17.09 -0.92
C SER A 109 -30.07 -17.94 -2.18
N GLN A 110 -30.22 -17.33 -3.35
CA GLN A 110 -30.46 -18.06 -4.63
C GLN A 110 -29.43 -17.74 -5.71
N GLY A 111 -28.59 -16.72 -5.51
CA GLY A 111 -27.84 -16.08 -6.58
C GLY A 111 -28.69 -15.03 -7.31
N ALA A 112 -28.03 -14.23 -8.14
CA ALA A 112 -28.67 -13.15 -8.89
C ALA A 112 -28.02 -12.95 -10.26
N TYR A 113 -28.73 -12.25 -11.13
CA TYR A 113 -28.32 -11.98 -12.51
C TYR A 113 -28.40 -10.49 -12.79
N TYR A 114 -27.34 -9.94 -13.36
CA TYR A 114 -27.21 -8.53 -13.71
C TYR A 114 -26.91 -8.41 -15.20
N LEU A 115 -27.83 -7.85 -15.97
CA LEU A 115 -27.65 -7.44 -17.34
C LEU A 115 -26.84 -6.14 -17.38
N LEU A 116 -25.64 -6.22 -17.92
CA LEU A 116 -24.76 -5.08 -18.20
C LEU A 116 -25.12 -4.56 -19.59
N ALA A 117 -25.97 -3.53 -19.63
CA ALA A 117 -26.56 -2.98 -20.84
C ALA A 117 -25.75 -1.77 -21.31
N GLY A 118 -25.05 -1.90 -22.45
CA GLY A 118 -24.24 -0.82 -23.02
C GLY A 118 -25.07 0.21 -23.80
N PRO A 119 -24.47 1.31 -24.29
CA PRO A 119 -25.21 2.42 -24.89
C PRO A 119 -26.05 2.07 -26.14
N SER A 120 -25.69 1.01 -26.86
CA SER A 120 -26.45 0.51 -28.00
C SER A 120 -27.62 -0.41 -27.62
N SER A 121 -27.73 -0.80 -26.35
CA SER A 121 -28.77 -1.70 -25.85
C SER A 121 -30.14 -1.04 -25.80
N SER A 122 -31.19 -1.79 -26.10
CA SER A 122 -32.56 -1.36 -25.80
C SER A 122 -32.83 -1.24 -24.30
N TYR A 123 -32.12 -2.00 -23.47
CA TYR A 123 -32.27 -1.96 -22.00
C TYR A 123 -31.61 -0.73 -21.39
N TYR A 124 -30.56 -0.18 -22.02
CA TYR A 124 -29.91 1.05 -21.57
C TYR A 124 -30.87 2.25 -21.58
N ASN A 125 -31.75 2.34 -22.58
CA ASN A 125 -32.76 3.40 -22.71
C ASN A 125 -34.09 3.08 -22.04
N SER A 126 -34.24 1.88 -21.48
CA SER A 126 -35.46 1.50 -20.77
C SER A 126 -35.59 2.27 -19.45
N PRO A 127 -36.81 2.71 -19.06
CA PRO A 127 -37.04 3.22 -17.72
C PRO A 127 -36.85 2.14 -16.65
N ASP A 128 -36.99 0.87 -17.01
CA ASP A 128 -36.99 -0.24 -16.05
C ASP A 128 -35.58 -0.57 -15.55
N TRP A 129 -35.53 -1.11 -14.32
CA TRP A 129 -34.32 -1.59 -13.67
C TRP A 129 -34.24 -3.10 -13.55
N THR A 130 -35.30 -3.79 -13.98
CA THR A 130 -35.37 -5.24 -14.03
C THR A 130 -36.04 -5.66 -15.32
N THR A 131 -35.73 -6.86 -15.77
CA THR A 131 -36.42 -7.54 -16.86
C THR A 131 -36.60 -9.02 -16.50
N THR A 132 -37.49 -9.71 -17.21
CA THR A 132 -37.61 -11.16 -17.11
C THR A 132 -36.98 -11.79 -18.34
N ILE A 133 -36.00 -12.67 -18.13
CA ILE A 133 -35.37 -13.47 -19.20
C ILE A 133 -35.39 -14.93 -18.73
N ASN A 134 -35.92 -15.82 -19.56
CA ASN A 134 -36.05 -17.25 -19.27
C ASN A 134 -36.64 -17.55 -17.87
N ASP A 135 -37.80 -16.92 -17.57
CA ASP A 135 -38.53 -16.99 -16.29
C ASP A 135 -37.75 -16.52 -15.04
N LYS A 136 -36.60 -15.86 -15.23
CA LYS A 136 -35.78 -15.31 -14.15
C LYS A 136 -35.82 -13.79 -14.15
N THR A 137 -35.87 -13.20 -12.96
CA THR A 137 -35.65 -11.76 -12.79
C THR A 137 -34.17 -11.45 -13.01
N VAL A 138 -33.90 -10.48 -13.88
CA VAL A 138 -32.56 -9.99 -14.19
C VAL A 138 -32.54 -8.49 -13.90
N ASN A 139 -31.60 -8.06 -13.05
CA ASN A 139 -31.37 -6.65 -12.75
C ASN A 139 -30.65 -5.99 -13.92
N ILE A 140 -30.98 -4.74 -14.24
CA ILE A 140 -30.38 -4.01 -15.36
C ILE A 140 -29.43 -2.96 -14.79
N ILE A 141 -28.13 -3.10 -15.10
CA ILE A 141 -27.14 -2.06 -14.90
C ILE A 141 -26.94 -1.36 -16.23
N LYS A 142 -27.26 -0.06 -16.25
CA LYS A 142 -27.06 0.81 -17.41
C LYS A 142 -25.60 1.24 -17.42
N VAL A 143 -24.82 0.77 -18.40
CA VAL A 143 -23.39 1.05 -18.51
C VAL A 143 -23.18 2.14 -19.56
N ASP A 144 -22.65 3.27 -19.14
CA ASP A 144 -22.69 4.52 -19.92
C ASP A 144 -21.71 4.57 -21.09
N THR A 145 -20.68 3.71 -21.08
CA THR A 145 -19.71 3.57 -22.17
C THR A 145 -19.66 2.14 -22.70
N PRO A 146 -19.28 1.92 -23.97
CA PRO A 146 -19.17 0.59 -24.54
C PRO A 146 -18.04 -0.25 -23.93
N ILE A 147 -16.92 0.37 -23.51
CA ILE A 147 -15.91 -0.31 -22.69
C ILE A 147 -16.20 -0.02 -21.22
N ALA A 148 -16.09 -1.04 -20.38
CA ALA A 148 -16.32 -0.91 -18.94
C ALA A 148 -15.32 -1.76 -18.16
N TRP A 149 -15.11 -1.39 -16.90
CA TRP A 149 -14.23 -2.09 -15.99
C TRP A 149 -15.03 -2.68 -14.83
N MET A 150 -14.91 -3.99 -14.63
CA MET A 150 -15.43 -4.68 -13.46
C MET A 150 -14.30 -4.90 -12.46
N THR A 151 -14.48 -4.43 -11.23
CA THR A 151 -13.58 -4.72 -10.11
C THR A 151 -14.35 -5.40 -9.00
N GLY A 152 -13.86 -6.52 -8.48
CA GLY A 152 -14.42 -7.16 -7.30
C GLY A 152 -13.43 -7.19 -6.15
N ARG A 153 -13.92 -7.01 -4.92
CA ARG A 153 -13.15 -7.07 -3.67
C ARG A 153 -13.90 -7.97 -2.69
N PHE A 154 -13.24 -9.02 -2.22
CA PHE A 154 -13.81 -10.03 -1.33
C PHE A 154 -13.08 -10.00 0.01
N GLY A 155 -13.77 -9.58 1.07
CA GLY A 155 -13.18 -9.51 2.41
C GLY A 155 -12.81 -10.91 2.90
N THR A 156 -11.56 -11.10 3.32
CA THR A 156 -11.09 -12.38 3.85
C THR A 156 -9.90 -12.20 4.78
N ASP A 157 -9.68 -13.18 5.65
CA ASP A 157 -8.46 -13.23 6.43
C ASP A 157 -7.32 -13.80 5.57
N VAL A 158 -6.54 -12.90 4.96
CA VAL A 158 -5.38 -13.28 4.13
C VAL A 158 -4.27 -13.97 4.91
N MET A 159 -4.32 -13.94 6.24
CA MET A 159 -3.36 -14.65 7.11
C MET A 159 -3.81 -16.09 7.41
N SER A 160 -5.02 -16.48 6.99
CA SER A 160 -5.59 -17.80 7.19
C SER A 160 -5.74 -18.52 5.85
N ALA A 161 -4.95 -19.57 5.65
CA ALA A 161 -5.04 -20.41 4.45
C ALA A 161 -6.45 -21.01 4.26
N THR A 162 -7.13 -21.36 5.35
CA THR A 162 -8.51 -21.86 5.33
C THR A 162 -9.49 -20.79 4.88
N SER A 163 -9.37 -19.56 5.40
CA SER A 163 -10.24 -18.45 5.01
C SER A 163 -10.05 -18.10 3.54
N LEU A 164 -8.80 -18.05 3.08
CA LEU A 164 -8.46 -17.84 1.67
C LEU A 164 -9.00 -18.93 0.74
N GLU A 165 -8.94 -20.21 1.12
CA GLU A 165 -9.53 -21.29 0.33
C GLU A 165 -11.05 -21.15 0.25
N ASN A 166 -11.73 -20.93 1.37
CA ASN A 166 -13.19 -20.75 1.40
C ASN A 166 -13.65 -19.56 0.54
N THR A 167 -12.93 -18.43 0.59
CA THR A 167 -13.24 -17.27 -0.26
C THR A 167 -12.99 -17.58 -1.74
N ARG A 168 -11.93 -18.31 -2.10
CA ARG A 168 -11.66 -18.73 -3.48
C ARG A 168 -12.71 -19.69 -4.01
N GLU A 169 -13.13 -20.68 -3.22
CA GLU A 169 -14.22 -21.59 -3.59
C GLU A 169 -15.53 -20.82 -3.86
N PHE A 170 -15.84 -19.82 -3.02
CA PHE A 170 -16.99 -18.94 -3.23
C PHE A 170 -16.87 -18.11 -4.53
N ILE A 171 -15.68 -17.59 -4.83
CA ILE A 171 -15.41 -16.82 -6.04
C ILE A 171 -15.52 -17.70 -7.30
N ASN A 172 -14.85 -18.85 -7.31
CA ASN A 172 -14.65 -19.68 -8.49
C ASN A 172 -15.85 -20.57 -8.79
N GLY A 173 -16.56 -21.05 -7.77
CA GLY A 173 -17.67 -21.99 -7.93
C GLY A 173 -17.21 -23.43 -8.24
N ASP A 174 -18.19 -24.32 -8.38
CA ASP A 174 -18.03 -25.74 -8.68
C ASP A 174 -18.57 -26.03 -10.09
N PRO A 175 -17.78 -26.59 -11.02
CA PRO A 175 -18.23 -26.92 -12.38
C PRO A 175 -19.40 -27.91 -12.42
N SER A 176 -19.66 -28.64 -11.34
CA SER A 176 -20.80 -29.56 -11.20
C SER A 176 -22.07 -28.90 -10.68
N GLU A 177 -21.99 -27.65 -10.22
CA GLU A 177 -23.12 -26.88 -9.67
C GLU A 177 -23.41 -25.64 -10.53
N SER A 178 -24.49 -25.71 -11.33
CA SER A 178 -24.97 -24.55 -12.10
C SER A 178 -25.34 -23.39 -11.19
N GLY A 179 -24.90 -22.19 -11.51
CA GLY A 179 -25.17 -20.99 -10.70
C GLY A 179 -24.16 -20.75 -9.58
N SER A 180 -23.18 -21.64 -9.40
CA SER A 180 -22.06 -21.43 -8.47
C SER A 180 -20.99 -20.51 -9.07
N GLY A 181 -20.21 -19.89 -8.19
CA GLY A 181 -19.18 -18.91 -8.56
C GLY A 181 -19.71 -17.64 -9.22
N PHE A 182 -18.81 -16.68 -9.39
CA PHE A 182 -19.04 -15.50 -10.20
C PHE A 182 -18.73 -15.85 -11.65
N GLN A 183 -19.69 -15.62 -12.54
CA GLN A 183 -19.58 -15.97 -13.96
C GLN A 183 -20.08 -14.82 -14.81
N ILE A 184 -19.46 -14.61 -15.97
CA ILE A 184 -19.89 -13.60 -16.95
C ILE A 184 -20.06 -14.24 -18.32
N GLY A 185 -21.18 -13.96 -18.98
CA GLY A 185 -21.48 -14.50 -20.30
C GLY A 185 -22.38 -13.59 -21.11
N THR A 186 -22.75 -14.02 -22.31
CA THR A 186 -23.57 -13.19 -23.21
C THR A 186 -25.05 -13.26 -22.86
N ILE A 187 -25.82 -12.21 -23.17
CA ILE A 187 -27.28 -12.26 -23.04
C ILE A 187 -27.90 -13.43 -23.84
N ASN A 188 -27.38 -13.70 -25.05
CA ASN A 188 -27.86 -14.80 -25.91
C ASN A 188 -27.66 -16.17 -25.25
N GLU A 189 -26.54 -16.39 -24.58
CA GLU A 189 -26.30 -17.61 -23.82
C GLU A 189 -27.38 -17.77 -22.74
N PHE A 190 -27.61 -16.73 -21.95
CA PHE A 190 -28.58 -16.72 -20.87
C PHE A 190 -30.04 -16.89 -21.35
N GLU A 191 -30.42 -16.26 -22.46
CA GLU A 191 -31.75 -16.44 -23.08
C GLU A 191 -32.03 -17.89 -23.46
N ASN A 192 -31.00 -18.63 -23.88
CA ASN A 192 -31.12 -20.02 -24.33
C ASN A 192 -31.12 -21.03 -23.18
N SER A 193 -30.34 -20.80 -22.12
CA SER A 193 -30.10 -21.78 -21.04
C SER A 193 -30.72 -21.39 -19.70
N GLY A 194 -30.88 -20.09 -19.42
CA GLY A 194 -31.28 -19.56 -18.11
C GLY A 194 -30.16 -19.54 -17.07
N SER A 195 -28.91 -19.75 -17.48
CA SER A 195 -27.71 -19.68 -16.65
C SER A 195 -26.49 -19.31 -17.48
N ILE A 196 -25.42 -18.89 -16.82
CA ILE A 196 -24.11 -18.73 -17.46
C ILE A 196 -23.30 -20.00 -17.24
N ALA A 197 -22.68 -20.51 -18.30
CA ALA A 197 -21.83 -21.68 -18.24
C ALA A 197 -20.63 -21.40 -17.34
N TYR A 198 -20.25 -22.41 -16.57
CA TYR A 198 -19.04 -22.36 -15.76
C TYR A 198 -17.81 -22.14 -16.65
N GLN A 199 -17.00 -21.14 -16.30
CA GLN A 199 -15.68 -20.92 -16.84
C GLN A 199 -14.64 -21.25 -15.78
N GLU A 200 -13.63 -22.03 -16.16
CA GLU A 200 -12.47 -22.30 -15.30
C GLU A 200 -11.78 -20.97 -14.96
N PRO A 201 -11.39 -20.74 -13.69
CA PRO A 201 -10.81 -19.48 -13.27
C PRO A 201 -9.48 -19.22 -13.95
N ILE A 202 -9.31 -18.01 -14.49
CA ILE A 202 -8.01 -17.51 -14.95
C ILE A 202 -7.34 -16.85 -13.74
N ASP A 203 -6.38 -17.53 -13.14
CA ASP A 203 -5.82 -17.17 -11.82
C ASP A 203 -4.34 -16.75 -11.86
N GLN A 204 -3.69 -16.82 -13.02
CA GLN A 204 -2.29 -16.47 -13.21
C GLN A 204 -2.16 -15.40 -14.29
N SER A 205 -1.39 -14.36 -13.99
CA SER A 205 -0.94 -13.41 -15.01
C SER A 205 0.20 -14.01 -15.84
N ILE A 206 0.31 -13.58 -17.10
CA ILE A 206 1.47 -13.83 -17.96
C ILE A 206 2.29 -12.54 -18.10
N ILE A 207 3.62 -12.67 -18.09
CA ILE A 207 4.51 -11.54 -18.33
C ILE A 207 4.55 -11.25 -19.83
N ASN A 208 4.20 -10.03 -20.23
CA ASN A 208 4.32 -9.58 -21.60
C ASN A 208 5.05 -8.23 -21.66
N GLY A 209 6.39 -8.29 -21.67
CA GLY A 209 7.23 -7.09 -21.68
C GLY A 209 6.91 -6.08 -22.79
N LYS A 210 6.37 -6.52 -23.94
CA LYS A 210 5.91 -5.56 -24.97
C LYS A 210 4.65 -4.80 -24.54
N ALA A 211 3.69 -5.50 -23.94
CA ALA A 211 2.48 -4.87 -23.43
C ALA A 211 2.78 -4.00 -22.21
N GLU A 212 3.67 -4.44 -21.31
CA GLU A 212 4.18 -3.63 -20.19
C GLU A 212 4.90 -2.37 -20.69
N ASP A 213 5.79 -2.47 -21.68
CA ASP A 213 6.48 -1.30 -22.24
C ASP A 213 5.50 -0.31 -22.93
N GLU A 214 4.43 -0.82 -23.55
CA GLU A 214 3.47 -0.02 -24.32
C GLU A 214 2.35 0.57 -23.43
N PHE A 215 1.96 -0.15 -22.37
CA PHE A 215 0.78 0.14 -21.57
C PHE A 215 0.97 0.01 -20.05
N GLY A 216 2.12 -0.40 -19.54
CA GLY A 216 2.38 -0.51 -18.10
C GLY A 216 2.45 0.85 -17.40
N ASP A 217 3.11 1.80 -18.06
CA ASP A 217 3.40 3.13 -17.51
C ASP A 217 2.70 4.25 -18.27
N LEU A 218 2.59 5.40 -17.62
CA LEU A 218 2.12 6.63 -18.25
C LEU A 218 3.11 7.04 -19.38
N PRO A 219 2.62 7.36 -20.61
CA PRO A 219 3.52 7.62 -21.72
C PRO A 219 4.47 8.82 -21.51
N THR A 220 5.77 8.62 -21.64
CA THR A 220 6.76 9.71 -21.47
C THR A 220 6.65 10.83 -22.52
N LEU A 221 6.18 10.48 -23.73
CA LEU A 221 5.95 11.44 -24.80
C LEU A 221 4.50 11.92 -24.82
N VAL A 222 4.34 13.25 -24.83
CA VAL A 222 3.01 13.88 -24.86
C VAL A 222 2.16 13.42 -26.04
N THR A 223 2.77 13.18 -27.21
CA THR A 223 2.04 12.71 -28.39
C THR A 223 1.45 11.32 -28.19
N ASP A 224 2.13 10.47 -27.44
CA ASP A 224 1.69 9.09 -27.21
C ASP A 224 0.52 9.07 -26.22
N PHE A 225 0.63 9.86 -25.14
CA PHE A 225 -0.50 10.11 -24.23
C PHE A 225 -1.75 10.58 -24.99
N PHE A 226 -1.64 11.63 -25.83
CA PHE A 226 -2.81 12.15 -26.54
C PHE A 226 -3.30 11.23 -27.67
N ASN A 227 -2.43 10.42 -28.28
CA ASN A 227 -2.85 9.39 -29.22
C ASN A 227 -3.68 8.30 -28.51
N SER A 228 -3.22 7.82 -27.35
CA SER A 228 -3.94 6.85 -26.50
C SER A 228 -5.28 7.42 -26.03
N LEU A 229 -5.30 8.65 -25.52
CA LEU A 229 -6.52 9.36 -25.15
C LEU A 229 -7.49 9.49 -26.34
N GLY A 230 -6.98 9.84 -27.52
CA GLY A 230 -7.79 9.94 -28.74
C GLY A 230 -8.46 8.62 -29.11
N LYS A 231 -7.72 7.50 -29.01
CA LYS A 231 -8.28 6.15 -29.22
C LYS A 231 -9.30 5.77 -28.13
N SER A 232 -9.03 6.13 -26.88
CA SER A 232 -9.95 5.90 -25.76
C SER A 232 -11.32 6.52 -26.03
N ILE A 233 -11.34 7.80 -26.39
CA ILE A 233 -12.57 8.55 -26.69
C ILE A 233 -13.30 7.98 -27.91
N GLN A 234 -12.58 7.49 -28.91
CA GLN A 234 -13.19 6.85 -30.08
C GLN A 234 -13.80 5.49 -29.75
N ASN A 235 -13.18 4.72 -28.85
CA ASN A 235 -13.70 3.44 -28.37
C ASN A 235 -14.89 3.62 -27.43
N SER A 236 -14.83 4.67 -26.59
CA SER A 236 -15.83 5.03 -25.59
C SER A 236 -16.16 6.51 -25.66
N PRO A 237 -17.09 6.90 -26.56
CA PRO A 237 -17.55 8.27 -26.67
C PRO A 237 -18.14 8.78 -25.36
N ILE A 238 -17.99 10.09 -25.11
CA ILE A 238 -18.55 10.73 -23.91
C ILE A 238 -20.08 10.58 -23.92
N PRO A 239 -20.69 10.07 -22.83
CA PRO A 239 -22.12 9.91 -22.76
C PRO A 239 -22.86 11.26 -22.88
N ALA A 240 -24.04 11.26 -23.49
CA ALA A 240 -24.91 12.43 -23.47
C ALA A 240 -25.65 12.53 -22.13
N LEU A 241 -26.11 13.74 -21.77
CA LEU A 241 -27.08 13.87 -20.69
C LEU A 241 -28.32 13.03 -21.00
N ARG A 242 -28.84 12.32 -20.00
CA ARG A 242 -30.04 11.51 -20.18
C ARG A 242 -31.26 12.41 -20.12
N ASP A 243 -32.16 12.22 -21.07
CA ASP A 243 -33.46 12.90 -21.16
C ASP A 243 -34.63 11.95 -20.86
N THR A 244 -34.39 10.65 -20.83
CA THR A 244 -35.35 9.62 -20.45
C THR A 244 -35.47 9.50 -18.93
N GLU A 245 -36.68 9.66 -18.39
CA GLU A 245 -36.96 9.31 -17.00
C GLU A 245 -36.73 7.81 -16.76
N VAL A 246 -36.15 7.50 -15.61
CA VAL A 246 -36.03 6.12 -15.11
C VAL A 246 -37.11 5.84 -14.06
N ALA A 247 -37.43 4.57 -13.86
CA ALA A 247 -38.32 4.18 -12.77
C ALA A 247 -37.71 4.57 -11.41
N SER A 248 -38.55 5.10 -10.52
CA SER A 248 -38.20 5.52 -9.17
C SER A 248 -38.86 4.60 -8.13
N PRO A 249 -38.19 4.28 -7.01
CA PRO A 249 -36.82 4.67 -6.66
C PRO A 249 -35.77 3.98 -7.53
N VAL A 250 -34.63 4.63 -7.73
CA VAL A 250 -33.46 4.00 -8.37
C VAL A 250 -32.94 2.92 -7.42
N PRO A 251 -32.70 1.68 -7.89
CA PRO A 251 -32.19 0.61 -7.03
C PRO A 251 -30.84 0.94 -6.41
N SER A 252 -30.59 0.40 -5.22
CA SER A 252 -29.33 0.60 -4.49
C SER A 252 -28.10 0.04 -5.19
N PHE A 253 -28.26 -0.92 -6.10
CA PHE A 253 -27.17 -1.49 -6.91
C PHE A 253 -26.75 -0.59 -8.08
N ALA A 254 -27.58 0.38 -8.49
CA ALA A 254 -27.24 1.34 -9.53
C ALA A 254 -26.57 2.55 -8.88
N ALA A 255 -25.35 2.89 -9.30
CA ALA A 255 -24.63 4.05 -8.77
C ALA A 255 -24.81 5.26 -9.69
N TRP A 256 -25.03 6.43 -9.11
CA TRP A 256 -25.19 7.70 -9.81
C TRP A 256 -24.90 8.87 -8.86
N LEU A 257 -24.92 10.10 -9.39
CA LEU A 257 -24.49 11.31 -8.66
C LEU A 257 -25.25 11.61 -7.35
N GLY A 258 -26.43 11.05 -7.12
CA GLY A 258 -27.26 11.33 -5.94
C GLY A 258 -27.30 10.24 -4.87
N ASN A 259 -26.62 9.10 -5.04
CA ASN A 259 -26.76 7.97 -4.08
C ASN A 259 -25.46 7.36 -3.53
N GLN A 260 -24.29 7.88 -3.92
CA GLN A 260 -22.95 7.45 -3.52
C GLN A 260 -22.56 7.77 -2.05
N ASN A 261 -23.24 8.74 -1.42
CA ASN A 261 -23.09 9.07 0.00
C ASN A 261 -24.39 9.73 0.51
N GLN A 262 -25.39 8.92 0.84
CA GLN A 262 -26.72 9.39 1.23
C GLN A 262 -26.73 10.28 2.48
N ILE A 263 -25.72 10.14 3.35
CA ILE A 263 -25.58 10.97 4.56
C ILE A 263 -25.25 12.42 4.21
N GLN A 264 -24.44 12.64 3.17
CA GLN A 264 -24.10 13.99 2.69
C GLN A 264 -25.11 14.50 1.65
N GLN A 265 -25.78 13.59 0.93
CA GLN A 265 -26.81 13.86 -0.09
C GLN A 265 -28.21 14.08 0.51
N THR A 266 -28.34 14.94 1.52
CA THR A 266 -29.63 15.20 2.17
C THR A 266 -30.52 16.16 1.35
N PRO A 267 -31.86 16.03 1.38
CA PRO A 267 -32.75 16.95 0.67
C PRO A 267 -32.49 18.41 1.05
N ASN A 268 -32.37 19.28 0.04
CA ASN A 268 -31.99 20.70 0.16
C ASN A 268 -30.51 20.95 0.54
N SER A 269 -29.67 19.93 0.60
CA SER A 269 -28.22 20.14 0.51
C SER A 269 -27.85 20.58 -0.90
N ASP A 270 -26.79 21.36 -0.98
CA ASP A 270 -26.20 21.80 -2.25
C ASP A 270 -25.97 20.57 -3.17
N SER A 271 -25.35 19.50 -2.68
CA SER A 271 -25.06 18.33 -3.50
C SER A 271 -26.25 17.45 -3.92
N TYR A 272 -27.47 17.71 -3.43
CA TYR A 272 -28.65 16.83 -3.58
C TYR A 272 -29.12 16.65 -5.02
N LEU A 273 -29.28 15.40 -5.44
CA LEU A 273 -30.02 15.05 -6.66
C LEU A 273 -31.16 14.07 -6.31
N PRO A 274 -32.40 14.27 -6.79
CA PRO A 274 -33.52 13.37 -6.52
C PRO A 274 -33.49 12.12 -7.41
N ASP A 275 -33.96 10.99 -6.89
CA ASP A 275 -33.92 9.66 -7.54
C ASP A 275 -34.49 9.64 -8.98
N SER A 276 -35.50 10.44 -9.27
CA SER A 276 -36.09 10.52 -10.62
C SER A 276 -35.17 11.16 -11.68
N SER A 277 -33.99 11.66 -11.28
CA SER A 277 -33.03 12.38 -12.12
C SER A 277 -31.73 11.60 -12.33
N TYR A 278 -31.82 10.27 -12.47
CA TYR A 278 -30.65 9.43 -12.77
C TYR A 278 -29.84 10.00 -13.94
N GLN A 279 -28.59 10.35 -13.65
CA GLN A 279 -27.70 10.98 -14.59
C GLN A 279 -26.33 10.31 -14.50
N PRO A 280 -25.84 9.75 -15.63
CA PRO A 280 -24.46 9.31 -15.77
C PRO A 280 -23.51 10.41 -15.35
N SER A 281 -22.54 10.07 -14.51
CA SER A 281 -21.64 11.06 -13.94
C SER A 281 -20.58 11.56 -14.93
N SER A 282 -20.25 10.73 -15.93
CA SER A 282 -19.34 11.03 -17.03
C SER A 282 -20.01 11.75 -18.21
N ALA A 283 -21.33 11.94 -18.20
CA ALA A 283 -22.03 12.58 -19.31
C ALA A 283 -21.77 14.09 -19.42
N LEU A 284 -21.85 14.59 -20.65
CA LEU A 284 -21.76 16.02 -20.97
C LEU A 284 -22.92 16.48 -21.86
N SER A 285 -23.35 17.73 -21.64
CA SER A 285 -24.20 18.45 -22.58
C SER A 285 -23.44 18.85 -23.85
N GLU A 286 -24.16 19.12 -24.93
CA GLU A 286 -23.57 19.65 -26.18
C GLU A 286 -22.83 20.98 -25.96
N GLY A 287 -23.34 21.83 -25.06
CA GLY A 287 -22.65 23.08 -24.69
C GLY A 287 -21.30 22.83 -24.01
N GLN A 288 -21.23 21.82 -23.13
CA GLN A 288 -19.99 21.44 -22.47
C GLN A 288 -18.99 20.79 -23.43
N LYS A 289 -19.45 19.89 -24.31
CA LYS A 289 -18.59 19.31 -25.36
C LYS A 289 -17.99 20.41 -26.24
N LYS A 290 -18.81 21.39 -26.65
CA LYS A 290 -18.33 22.55 -27.39
C LYS A 290 -17.30 23.36 -26.61
N LEU A 291 -17.53 23.60 -25.31
CA LEU A 291 -16.59 24.33 -24.46
C LEU A 291 -15.24 23.61 -24.33
N LEU A 292 -15.25 22.28 -24.19
CA LEU A 292 -14.04 21.47 -24.19
C LEU A 292 -13.35 21.51 -25.55
N ASN A 293 -14.07 21.30 -26.66
CA ASN A 293 -13.53 21.36 -28.01
C ASN A 293 -12.91 22.72 -28.36
N ASP A 294 -13.59 23.82 -28.03
CA ASP A 294 -13.07 25.18 -28.22
C ASP A 294 -11.74 25.37 -27.46
N ARG A 295 -11.62 24.76 -26.27
CA ARG A 295 -10.40 24.82 -25.45
C ARG A 295 -9.29 23.88 -25.95
N PHE A 296 -9.65 22.69 -26.40
CA PHE A 296 -8.72 21.58 -26.67
C PHE A 296 -8.18 21.60 -28.11
N SER A 297 -8.95 22.17 -29.05
CA SER A 297 -8.61 22.21 -30.47
C SER A 297 -7.24 22.83 -30.77
N SER A 298 -6.77 23.76 -29.94
CA SER A 298 -5.45 24.40 -30.10
C SER A 298 -4.26 23.45 -30.04
N ILE A 299 -4.42 22.31 -29.35
CA ILE A 299 -3.42 21.24 -29.27
C ILE A 299 -3.76 20.04 -30.14
N GLY A 300 -4.85 20.10 -30.92
CA GLY A 300 -5.28 19.01 -31.79
C GLY A 300 -6.16 17.96 -31.13
N LEU A 301 -6.64 18.17 -29.89
CA LEU A 301 -7.60 17.28 -29.25
C LEU A 301 -9.04 17.76 -29.49
N ASN A 302 -9.90 16.83 -29.90
CA ASN A 302 -11.34 17.00 -30.01
C ASN A 302 -12.03 15.84 -29.29
N VAL A 303 -12.99 16.13 -28.41
CA VAL A 303 -13.60 15.14 -27.53
C VAL A 303 -14.62 14.22 -28.23
N GLU A 304 -14.81 14.38 -29.54
CA GLU A 304 -15.69 13.56 -30.36
C GLU A 304 -14.92 12.79 -31.45
N SER A 305 -13.85 13.37 -31.98
CA SER A 305 -13.07 12.81 -33.09
C SER A 305 -11.66 12.34 -32.68
N GLY A 306 -11.24 12.60 -31.45
CA GLY A 306 -9.95 12.17 -30.91
C GLY A 306 -8.84 13.20 -31.13
N PHE A 307 -7.61 12.72 -31.19
CA PHE A 307 -6.42 13.56 -31.30
C PHE A 307 -5.81 13.53 -32.70
N SER A 308 -5.32 14.68 -33.15
CA SER A 308 -4.50 14.79 -34.34
C SER A 308 -3.50 15.93 -34.16
N LEU A 309 -2.20 15.61 -34.24
CA LEU A 309 -1.15 16.61 -34.08
C LEU A 309 -1.32 17.74 -35.14
N PRO A 310 -1.34 19.02 -34.74
CA PRO A 310 -1.53 20.10 -35.68
C PRO A 310 -0.42 20.16 -36.75
N THR A 311 -0.82 20.17 -38.02
CA THR A 311 0.11 20.07 -39.17
C THR A 311 0.97 21.32 -39.40
N ASN A 312 0.63 22.43 -38.74
CA ASN A 312 1.34 23.71 -38.83
C ASN A 312 2.35 23.93 -37.69
N TRP A 313 2.54 22.96 -36.79
CA TRP A 313 3.49 23.05 -35.69
C TRP A 313 4.94 22.82 -36.16
N GLY A 314 5.86 23.63 -35.64
CA GLY A 314 7.31 23.42 -35.77
C GLY A 314 7.92 22.84 -34.49
N GLU A 315 9.25 22.78 -34.44
CA GLU A 315 10.01 22.24 -33.29
C GLU A 315 9.69 22.96 -31.97
N ARG A 316 9.43 24.27 -32.03
CA ARG A 316 9.11 25.08 -30.85
C ARG A 316 7.78 24.68 -30.23
N GLU A 317 6.73 24.51 -31.04
CA GLU A 317 5.41 24.11 -30.56
C GLU A 317 5.45 22.71 -29.94
N ALA A 318 6.13 21.76 -30.61
CA ALA A 318 6.33 20.41 -30.09
C ALA A 318 7.08 20.41 -28.75
N PHE A 319 8.16 21.20 -28.63
CA PHE A 319 8.91 21.35 -27.39
C PHE A 319 8.06 21.93 -26.26
N ILE A 320 7.27 22.98 -26.53
CA ILE A 320 6.37 23.57 -25.52
C ILE A 320 5.29 22.57 -25.11
N PHE A 321 4.77 21.76 -26.03
CA PHE A 321 3.75 20.76 -25.74
C PHE A 321 4.28 19.68 -24.79
N GLN A 322 5.48 19.15 -25.08
CA GLN A 322 6.15 18.19 -24.21
C GLN A 322 6.44 18.78 -22.82
N LYS A 323 7.01 19.99 -22.75
CA LYS A 323 7.29 20.63 -21.45
C LYS A 323 6.03 20.94 -20.65
N ALA A 324 4.93 21.25 -21.32
CA ALA A 324 3.67 21.47 -20.64
C ALA A 324 3.07 20.16 -20.12
N TYR A 325 3.23 19.05 -20.83
CA TYR A 325 2.85 17.72 -20.36
C TYR A 325 3.63 17.31 -19.09
N GLU A 326 4.96 17.41 -19.12
CA GLU A 326 5.82 17.19 -17.94
C GLU A 326 5.37 18.04 -16.74
N PHE A 327 5.15 19.34 -16.95
CA PHE A 327 4.64 20.22 -15.90
C PHE A 327 3.24 19.83 -15.41
N SER A 328 2.40 19.23 -16.26
CA SER A 328 1.05 18.80 -15.89
C SER A 328 1.07 17.60 -14.97
N GLN A 329 1.98 16.66 -15.20
CA GLN A 329 2.21 15.51 -14.32
C GLN A 329 2.65 15.99 -12.94
N GLN A 330 3.63 16.89 -12.87
CA GLN A 330 4.07 17.52 -11.62
C GLN A 330 2.95 18.30 -10.92
N LEU A 331 2.14 19.04 -11.67
CA LEU A 331 1.00 19.77 -11.11
C LEU A 331 -0.05 18.83 -10.55
N LEU A 332 -0.36 17.73 -11.26
CA LEU A 332 -1.32 16.73 -10.80
C LEU A 332 -0.83 16.12 -9.50
N SER A 333 0.45 15.74 -9.43
CA SER A 333 1.10 15.22 -8.22
C SER A 333 1.01 16.17 -7.01
N VAL A 334 1.30 17.47 -7.20
CA VAL A 334 1.15 18.47 -6.14
C VAL A 334 -0.32 18.68 -5.76
N ALA A 335 -1.21 18.69 -6.75
CA ALA A 335 -2.63 18.90 -6.51
C ALA A 335 -3.25 17.71 -5.77
N THR A 336 -2.90 16.48 -6.12
CA THR A 336 -3.36 15.27 -5.43
C THR A 336 -2.84 15.26 -4.01
N PHE A 337 -1.57 15.57 -3.78
CA PHE A 337 -1.01 15.70 -2.43
C PHE A 337 -1.77 16.73 -1.57
N GLU A 338 -1.96 17.95 -2.06
CA GLU A 338 -2.67 19.00 -1.29
C GLU A 338 -4.14 18.64 -1.05
N ILE A 339 -4.76 17.93 -2.00
CA ILE A 339 -6.12 17.39 -1.85
C ILE A 339 -6.13 16.20 -0.89
N ALA A 340 -5.09 15.39 -0.82
CA ALA A 340 -4.99 14.21 0.03
C ALA A 340 -4.42 14.50 1.41
N LYS A 341 -4.07 15.76 1.70
CA LYS A 341 -3.52 16.18 2.99
C LYS A 341 -4.62 16.23 4.04
N GLY A 342 -4.43 15.47 5.13
CA GLY A 342 -5.32 15.55 6.28
C GLY A 342 -5.20 16.87 7.04
N LYS A 343 -6.19 17.17 7.87
CA LYS A 343 -6.26 18.41 8.65
C LYS A 343 -6.14 18.12 10.14
N SER A 344 -5.67 19.10 10.92
CA SER A 344 -5.57 18.98 12.37
C SER A 344 -6.90 18.61 13.03
N GLU A 345 -8.01 19.13 12.52
CA GLU A 345 -9.36 18.85 13.03
C GLU A 345 -9.78 17.39 12.86
N THR A 346 -9.15 16.66 11.93
CA THR A 346 -9.43 15.25 11.62
C THR A 346 -8.31 14.33 12.09
N ASN A 347 -7.54 14.71 13.13
CA ASN A 347 -6.34 14.00 13.57
C ASN A 347 -5.31 13.80 12.45
N ASN A 348 -5.28 14.70 11.47
CA ASN A 348 -4.49 14.63 10.24
C ASN A 348 -4.83 13.46 9.30
N TRP A 349 -6.01 12.84 9.45
CA TRP A 349 -6.57 11.97 8.42
C TRP A 349 -7.24 12.80 7.32
N ASN A 350 -6.98 12.44 6.07
CA ASN A 350 -7.74 12.91 4.92
C ASN A 350 -8.98 12.05 4.75
N ILE A 351 -10.14 12.63 5.03
CA ILE A 351 -11.44 11.98 4.94
C ILE A 351 -12.20 12.62 3.78
N LYS A 352 -12.21 11.96 2.61
CA LYS A 352 -12.89 12.44 1.40
C LYS A 352 -13.89 11.42 0.90
N ASN A 353 -15.16 11.74 1.12
CA ASN A 353 -16.27 10.87 0.75
C ASN A 353 -17.12 11.48 -0.37
N LEU A 354 -17.31 12.80 -0.40
CA LEU A 354 -18.24 13.40 -1.37
C LEU A 354 -17.77 13.15 -2.82
N ASN A 355 -18.66 12.58 -3.64
CA ASN A 355 -18.50 12.36 -5.07
C ASN A 355 -17.39 11.40 -5.51
N VAL A 356 -16.69 10.74 -4.57
CA VAL A 356 -15.74 9.67 -4.89
C VAL A 356 -16.49 8.52 -5.58
N GLY A 357 -15.93 8.01 -6.66
CA GLY A 357 -16.52 6.95 -7.48
C GLY A 357 -17.60 7.41 -8.47
N VAL A 358 -18.07 8.66 -8.46
CA VAL A 358 -19.01 9.16 -9.48
C VAL A 358 -18.51 10.44 -10.17
N TYR A 359 -17.95 11.43 -9.46
CA TYR A 359 -17.30 12.61 -10.05
C TYR A 359 -18.20 13.43 -11.02
N PRO A 360 -18.99 14.40 -10.53
CA PRO A 360 -19.79 15.26 -11.42
C PRO A 360 -18.95 16.07 -12.42
N ASN A 361 -19.36 16.11 -13.68
CA ASN A 361 -18.72 16.96 -14.69
C ASN A 361 -19.10 18.44 -14.59
N SER A 362 -20.24 18.77 -13.97
CA SER A 362 -20.76 20.13 -13.87
C SER A 362 -20.77 20.62 -12.42
N PRO A 363 -20.49 21.92 -12.19
CA PRO A 363 -20.79 22.54 -10.92
C PRO A 363 -22.29 22.51 -10.69
N GLU A 364 -22.68 22.26 -9.45
CA GLU A 364 -24.08 22.23 -9.02
C GLU A 364 -24.85 23.51 -9.37
N ASN A 365 -24.23 24.67 -9.19
CA ASN A 365 -24.86 25.97 -9.46
C ASN A 365 -24.90 26.34 -10.95
N ASN A 366 -24.28 25.54 -11.84
CA ASN A 366 -24.31 25.79 -13.27
C ASN A 366 -24.05 24.52 -14.10
N PRO A 367 -25.11 23.83 -14.56
CA PRO A 367 -24.96 22.58 -15.33
C PRO A 367 -24.27 22.77 -16.69
N ASN A 368 -24.10 24.01 -17.16
CA ASN A 368 -23.45 24.32 -18.44
C ASN A 368 -21.93 24.59 -18.31
N LEU A 369 -21.36 24.53 -17.10
CA LEU A 369 -19.92 24.69 -16.88
C LEU A 369 -19.24 23.34 -16.63
N ILE A 370 -17.91 23.36 -16.62
CA ILE A 370 -17.08 22.21 -16.23
C ILE A 370 -16.59 22.41 -14.81
N ASP A 371 -16.79 21.41 -13.94
CA ASP A 371 -16.27 21.40 -12.58
C ASP A 371 -14.83 20.89 -12.56
N TRP A 372 -13.88 21.82 -12.68
CA TRP A 372 -12.47 21.49 -12.61
C TRP A 372 -12.04 20.89 -11.26
N LYS A 373 -12.75 21.16 -10.15
CA LYS A 373 -12.41 20.54 -8.86
C LYS A 373 -12.76 19.06 -8.86
N SER A 374 -13.94 18.70 -9.38
CA SER A 374 -14.33 17.30 -9.50
C SER A 374 -13.45 16.53 -10.48
N LEU A 375 -13.01 17.16 -11.58
CA LEU A 375 -12.07 16.54 -12.52
C LEU A 375 -10.69 16.32 -11.91
N ILE A 376 -10.17 17.25 -11.10
CA ILE A 376 -8.92 17.03 -10.35
C ILE A 376 -9.10 15.89 -9.35
N LEU A 377 -10.25 15.80 -8.66
CA LEU A 377 -10.54 14.66 -7.78
C LEU A 377 -10.57 13.33 -8.56
N ARG A 378 -11.22 13.29 -9.73
CA ARG A 378 -11.27 12.09 -10.58
C ARG A 378 -9.88 11.67 -11.04
N ALA A 379 -9.10 12.61 -11.59
CA ALA A 379 -7.72 12.35 -12.00
C ALA A 379 -6.86 11.93 -10.82
N GLY A 380 -7.06 12.53 -9.65
CA GLY A 380 -6.35 12.15 -8.43
C GLY A 380 -6.71 10.76 -7.93
N VAL A 381 -7.97 10.33 -8.04
CA VAL A 381 -8.34 8.96 -7.71
C VAL A 381 -7.82 7.95 -8.73
N ALA A 382 -7.82 8.29 -10.02
CA ALA A 382 -7.16 7.48 -11.06
C ALA A 382 -5.69 7.26 -10.69
N VAL A 383 -4.97 8.38 -10.44
CA VAL A 383 -3.58 8.36 -9.98
C VAL A 383 -3.44 7.58 -8.68
N ASP A 384 -4.18 7.84 -7.60
CA ASP A 384 -3.82 7.30 -6.28
C ASP A 384 -4.44 5.93 -5.98
N GLY A 385 -5.55 5.57 -6.64
CA GLY A 385 -6.39 4.43 -6.28
C GLY A 385 -6.98 3.63 -7.45
N GLY A 386 -6.73 4.04 -8.70
CA GLY A 386 -7.24 3.44 -9.94
C GLY A 386 -8.77 3.48 -10.07
N ALA A 387 -9.45 2.65 -9.28
CA ALA A 387 -10.90 2.50 -9.25
C ALA A 387 -11.43 2.49 -7.81
N ALA A 388 -11.71 3.67 -7.26
CA ALA A 388 -12.29 3.78 -5.93
C ALA A 388 -13.73 3.26 -5.87
N ASN A 389 -14.05 2.55 -4.78
CA ASN A 389 -15.43 2.26 -4.41
C ASN A 389 -16.19 3.57 -4.12
N ILE A 390 -17.50 3.57 -4.33
CA ILE A 390 -18.35 4.63 -3.80
C ILE A 390 -18.33 4.59 -2.26
N PRO A 391 -18.49 5.73 -1.56
CA PRO A 391 -18.45 5.79 -0.10
C PRO A 391 -19.40 4.83 0.61
N ASN A 392 -20.59 4.57 0.04
CA ASN A 392 -21.52 3.59 0.61
C ASN A 392 -20.91 2.17 0.70
N ASP A 393 -19.96 1.82 -0.18
CA ASP A 393 -19.32 0.50 -0.21
C ASP A 393 -18.04 0.47 0.61
N ALA A 394 -17.22 1.53 0.54
CA ALA A 394 -16.02 1.65 1.35
C ALA A 394 -15.51 3.09 1.39
N VAL A 395 -14.87 3.45 2.50
CA VAL A 395 -14.10 4.69 2.62
C VAL A 395 -12.68 4.41 3.08
N TYR A 396 -11.76 5.26 2.62
CA TYR A 396 -10.31 5.07 2.74
C TYR A 396 -9.63 6.29 3.33
N PRO A 397 -9.89 6.66 4.61
CA PRO A 397 -9.13 7.75 5.21
C PRO A 397 -7.64 7.44 5.18
N THR A 398 -6.86 8.39 4.71
CA THR A 398 -5.40 8.26 4.57
C THR A 398 -4.67 9.28 5.42
N SER A 399 -3.48 8.95 5.88
CA SER A 399 -2.58 9.92 6.52
C SER A 399 -1.13 9.63 6.20
N GLN A 400 -0.38 10.69 5.93
CA GLN A 400 1.08 10.70 5.88
C GLN A 400 1.66 11.48 7.07
N LEU A 401 0.80 11.89 8.02
CA LEU A 401 1.14 12.72 9.17
C LEU A 401 0.70 12.03 10.47
N ASP A 402 1.46 12.25 11.54
CA ASP A 402 0.98 11.94 12.89
C ASP A 402 -0.06 12.95 13.37
N SER A 403 -0.64 12.72 14.54
CA SER A 403 -1.66 13.60 15.14
C SER A 403 -1.18 15.01 15.51
N GLU A 404 0.12 15.28 15.46
CA GLU A 404 0.70 16.62 15.66
C GLU A 404 1.07 17.31 14.33
N GLY A 405 0.90 16.63 13.20
CA GLY A 405 1.13 17.17 11.87
C GLY A 405 2.53 16.93 11.33
N ASN A 406 3.33 16.06 11.95
CA ASN A 406 4.67 15.72 11.46
C ASN A 406 4.61 14.50 10.52
N PRO A 407 5.44 14.45 9.45
CA PRO A 407 5.50 13.31 8.54
C PRO A 407 5.74 11.97 9.23
N LEU A 408 5.02 10.94 8.82
CA LEU A 408 5.21 9.57 9.26
C LEU A 408 6.50 9.02 8.65
N THR A 409 7.41 8.56 9.50
CA THR A 409 8.72 8.04 9.09
C THR A 409 9.09 6.82 9.94
N SER A 410 9.65 5.76 9.37
CA SER A 410 10.06 4.56 10.13
C SER A 410 11.17 4.80 11.16
N ARG A 411 11.78 6.01 11.17
CA ARG A 411 12.68 6.48 12.22
C ARG A 411 12.03 6.60 13.60
N TYR A 412 10.71 6.62 13.69
CA TYR A 412 9.98 6.68 14.95
C TYR A 412 9.04 5.49 15.09
N ASN A 413 8.75 5.14 16.33
CA ASN A 413 7.68 4.21 16.67
C ASN A 413 6.37 5.00 16.79
N TYR A 414 5.24 4.38 16.44
CA TYR A 414 3.92 4.97 16.56
C TYR A 414 2.92 3.99 17.16
N SER A 415 1.81 4.51 17.67
CA SER A 415 0.67 3.73 18.11
C SER A 415 -0.65 4.25 17.56
N ILE A 416 -1.60 3.33 17.37
CA ILE A 416 -3.01 3.64 17.11
C ILE A 416 -3.83 2.90 18.15
N THR A 417 -4.59 3.67 18.90
CA THR A 417 -5.39 3.18 20.03
C THR A 417 -6.84 3.06 19.59
N LEU A 418 -7.34 1.82 19.48
CA LEU A 418 -8.70 1.50 19.05
C LEU A 418 -9.57 1.17 20.27
N PRO A 419 -10.45 2.09 20.70
CA PRO A 419 -11.37 1.78 21.79
C PRO A 419 -12.51 0.86 21.30
N PRO A 420 -13.11 0.06 22.20
CA PRO A 420 -14.35 -0.62 21.88
C PRO A 420 -15.46 0.41 21.66
N LEU A 421 -16.24 0.23 20.59
CA LEU A 421 -17.38 1.05 20.20
C LEU A 421 -18.63 0.18 20.12
N THR A 422 -19.79 0.77 20.32
CA THR A 422 -21.09 0.10 20.14
C THR A 422 -21.70 0.46 18.79
N ASN A 423 -21.95 -0.52 17.94
CA ASN A 423 -22.65 -0.32 16.66
C ASN A 423 -24.19 -0.26 16.84
N GLN A 424 -24.93 -0.07 15.73
CA GLN A 424 -26.40 0.02 15.74
C GLN A 424 -27.11 -1.24 16.30
N ASP A 425 -26.45 -2.39 16.24
CA ASP A 425 -26.97 -3.68 16.72
C ASP A 425 -26.60 -3.96 18.19
N ASN A 426 -26.06 -2.99 18.92
CA ASN A 426 -25.50 -3.16 20.28
C ASN A 426 -24.35 -4.18 20.35
N LYS A 427 -23.56 -4.33 19.28
CA LYS A 427 -22.36 -5.17 19.25
C LYS A 427 -21.11 -4.32 19.41
N ILE A 428 -20.10 -4.89 20.07
CA ILE A 428 -18.78 -4.27 20.17
C ILE A 428 -18.09 -4.35 18.81
N THR A 429 -17.57 -3.21 18.34
CA THR A 429 -16.71 -3.07 17.16
C THR A 429 -15.54 -2.15 17.48
N TYR A 430 -14.51 -2.13 16.63
CA TYR A 430 -13.34 -1.25 16.76
C TYR A 430 -13.19 -0.31 15.54
N GLY A 431 -14.25 -0.23 14.72
CA GLY A 431 -14.37 0.71 13.62
C GLY A 431 -15.83 0.80 13.13
N PRO A 432 -16.27 1.95 12.57
CA PRO A 432 -17.64 2.14 12.10
C PRO A 432 -17.88 1.45 10.74
N ALA A 433 -17.78 0.12 10.69
CA ALA A 433 -17.98 -0.68 9.49
C ALA A 433 -18.82 -1.95 9.80
N GLU A 434 -19.79 -2.28 8.93
CA GLU A 434 -20.52 -3.56 8.99
C GLU A 434 -19.85 -4.67 8.19
N GLY A 435 -19.10 -4.31 7.12
CA GLY A 435 -18.33 -5.28 6.35
C GLY A 435 -17.10 -5.71 7.11
N PHE A 436 -16.10 -4.83 7.16
CA PHE A 436 -14.93 -4.97 8.01
C PHE A 436 -14.16 -3.64 8.06
N TRP A 437 -13.23 -3.55 9.01
CA TRP A 437 -12.26 -2.45 9.08
C TRP A 437 -10.82 -2.99 9.09
N ALA A 438 -9.87 -2.19 8.61
CA ALA A 438 -8.44 -2.51 8.66
C ALA A 438 -7.59 -1.23 8.61
N TYR A 439 -6.33 -1.35 9.06
CA TYR A 439 -5.29 -0.35 8.83
C TYR A 439 -4.20 -0.99 7.98
N THR A 440 -3.89 -0.37 6.84
CA THR A 440 -2.88 -0.86 5.89
C THR A 440 -1.71 0.13 5.82
N MET A 441 -0.49 -0.43 5.80
CA MET A 441 0.78 0.26 5.74
C MET A 441 1.33 0.27 4.32
N TYR A 442 1.88 1.41 3.94
CA TYR A 442 2.20 1.75 2.57
C TYR A 442 3.51 2.55 2.48
N GLN A 443 4.37 2.24 1.53
CA GLN A 443 5.54 3.05 1.18
C GLN A 443 5.31 3.71 -0.18
N PRO A 444 5.75 4.96 -0.42
CA PRO A 444 5.65 5.59 -1.74
C PRO A 444 6.37 4.75 -2.83
N ASN A 445 5.78 4.59 -4.03
CA ASN A 445 6.41 3.91 -5.18
C ASN A 445 6.78 4.88 -6.32
N GLU A 446 7.82 4.53 -7.07
CA GLU A 446 8.45 5.33 -8.11
C GLU A 446 7.65 5.41 -9.42
N CYS A 447 6.98 4.33 -9.84
CA CYS A 447 6.25 4.30 -11.12
C CYS A 447 5.00 5.20 -11.13
N ASN A 448 4.61 5.76 -9.98
CA ASN A 448 3.35 6.50 -9.84
C ASN A 448 3.36 7.61 -8.79
N THR A 449 4.52 7.99 -8.23
CA THR A 449 4.89 9.12 -7.33
C THR A 449 4.00 9.54 -6.15
N PHE A 450 2.74 9.16 -6.11
CA PHE A 450 1.76 9.30 -5.03
C PHE A 450 0.93 8.03 -4.83
N GLN A 451 1.13 6.98 -5.64
CA GLN A 451 0.61 5.65 -5.32
C GLN A 451 1.53 4.95 -4.33
N PRO A 452 1.08 4.68 -3.11
CA PRO A 452 1.83 3.79 -2.26
C PRO A 452 1.70 2.32 -2.67
N PHE A 453 2.74 1.53 -2.39
CA PHE A 453 2.75 0.08 -2.46
C PHE A 453 2.87 -0.55 -1.06
N LEU A 454 2.54 -1.84 -0.94
CA LEU A 454 2.68 -2.56 0.33
C LEU A 454 4.14 -2.70 0.70
N ILE A 455 4.48 -2.42 1.96
CA ILE A 455 5.86 -2.40 2.42
C ILE A 455 6.54 -3.77 2.32
N GLN A 456 7.79 -3.82 1.87
CA GLN A 456 8.61 -5.04 1.87
C GLN A 456 8.78 -5.60 3.29
N ASN A 457 9.01 -4.72 4.28
CA ASN A 457 9.23 -5.13 5.67
C ASN A 457 8.01 -5.82 6.32
N SER A 458 6.87 -5.94 5.63
CA SER A 458 5.73 -6.75 6.08
C SER A 458 6.08 -8.21 6.38
N ILE A 459 7.11 -8.75 5.71
CA ILE A 459 7.59 -10.14 5.92
C ILE A 459 8.36 -10.32 7.24
N SER A 460 8.76 -9.25 7.92
CA SER A 460 9.49 -9.37 9.18
C SER A 460 8.62 -9.88 10.32
N SER A 461 7.29 -9.82 10.17
CA SER A 461 6.35 -10.36 11.14
C SER A 461 6.00 -11.81 10.81
N ASN A 462 6.58 -12.73 11.58
CA ASN A 462 6.31 -14.16 11.44
C ASN A 462 5.16 -14.66 12.32
N PHE A 463 4.49 -13.78 13.09
CA PHE A 463 3.44 -14.19 14.03
C PHE A 463 2.27 -14.91 13.34
N TYR A 464 1.88 -14.42 12.16
CA TYR A 464 0.76 -14.94 11.38
C TYR A 464 1.18 -15.97 10.32
N THR A 465 2.44 -16.42 10.33
CA THR A 465 2.97 -17.39 9.37
C THR A 465 2.86 -18.81 9.94
N PRO A 466 1.99 -19.68 9.40
CA PRO A 466 1.85 -21.06 9.89
C PRO A 466 2.96 -21.97 9.35
N PHE A 467 3.48 -22.87 10.18
CA PHE A 467 4.36 -23.95 9.75
C PHE A 467 3.56 -25.14 9.19
N ASN A 468 2.93 -24.95 8.03
CA ASN A 468 2.02 -25.92 7.42
C ASN A 468 2.58 -26.59 6.15
N ALA A 469 3.81 -26.25 5.74
CA ALA A 469 4.45 -26.80 4.56
C ALA A 469 5.64 -27.68 4.93
N THR A 470 5.89 -28.67 4.07
CA THR A 470 7.03 -29.57 4.18
C THR A 470 7.67 -29.70 2.81
N ALA A 471 8.99 -29.58 2.75
CA ALA A 471 9.78 -29.78 1.55
C ALA A 471 10.76 -30.93 1.74
N LYS A 472 11.00 -31.69 0.67
CA LYS A 472 12.03 -32.73 0.62
C LYS A 472 13.21 -32.26 -0.20
N LEU A 473 14.42 -32.36 0.35
CA LEU A 473 15.66 -32.02 -0.34
C LEU A 473 16.04 -33.11 -1.35
N THR A 474 16.29 -32.72 -2.61
CA THR A 474 16.76 -33.60 -3.68
C THR A 474 18.29 -33.69 -3.73
N GLU A 475 18.83 -34.68 -4.44
CA GLU A 475 20.28 -34.85 -4.63
C GLU A 475 20.94 -33.66 -5.36
N GLU A 476 20.16 -32.91 -6.14
CA GLU A 476 20.60 -31.72 -6.90
C GLU A 476 20.44 -30.40 -6.11
N GLY A 477 20.14 -30.48 -4.82
CA GLY A 477 20.02 -29.32 -3.93
C GLY A 477 18.74 -28.52 -4.12
N TRP A 478 17.65 -29.15 -4.59
CA TRP A 478 16.33 -28.52 -4.69
C TRP A 478 15.43 -28.93 -3.54
N LEU A 479 14.60 -28.02 -3.07
CA LEU A 479 13.53 -28.30 -2.12
C LEU A 479 12.24 -28.53 -2.91
N LYS A 480 11.70 -29.76 -2.83
CA LYS A 480 10.45 -30.14 -3.49
C LYS A 480 9.28 -30.05 -2.51
N THR A 481 8.23 -29.31 -2.86
CA THR A 481 7.00 -29.17 -2.05
C THR A 481 5.74 -29.06 -2.92
N THR A 482 4.57 -29.02 -2.28
CA THR A 482 3.29 -28.71 -2.92
C THR A 482 3.14 -27.20 -3.09
N LYS A 483 2.72 -26.75 -4.27
CA LYS A 483 2.41 -25.34 -4.54
C LYS A 483 1.31 -24.86 -3.57
N PRO A 484 1.48 -23.75 -2.85
CA PRO A 484 0.45 -23.26 -1.94
C PRO A 484 -0.73 -22.70 -2.74
N GLY A 485 -1.89 -22.58 -2.08
CA GLY A 485 -3.12 -22.09 -2.72
C GLY A 485 -3.05 -20.61 -3.12
N ASN A 486 -2.34 -19.80 -2.33
CA ASN A 486 -2.15 -18.35 -2.53
C ASN A 486 -0.90 -18.04 -3.37
N TRP A 487 -0.79 -18.65 -4.55
CA TRP A 487 0.43 -18.63 -5.34
C TRP A 487 0.31 -17.82 -6.63
N SER A 488 1.28 -16.93 -6.86
CA SER A 488 1.50 -16.24 -8.13
C SER A 488 2.79 -16.71 -8.78
N ASN A 489 2.71 -17.19 -10.02
CA ASN A 489 3.90 -17.57 -10.79
C ASN A 489 4.78 -16.35 -11.13
N ALA A 490 4.19 -15.17 -11.31
CA ALA A 490 4.92 -13.94 -11.62
C ALA A 490 5.79 -13.46 -10.44
N ASN A 491 5.41 -13.80 -9.20
CA ASN A 491 6.05 -13.32 -7.97
C ASN A 491 6.77 -14.44 -7.19
N ALA A 492 6.96 -15.60 -7.83
CA ALA A 492 7.52 -16.79 -7.19
C ALA A 492 8.94 -16.57 -6.66
N ILE A 493 9.78 -15.91 -7.48
CA ILE A 493 11.14 -15.52 -7.10
C ILE A 493 11.05 -14.36 -6.12
N GLY A 494 11.82 -14.42 -5.03
CA GLY A 494 11.75 -13.47 -3.93
C GLY A 494 10.70 -13.78 -2.88
N THR A 495 9.78 -14.73 -3.11
CA THR A 495 8.82 -15.17 -2.09
C THR A 495 9.57 -15.64 -0.84
N ALA A 496 9.23 -15.05 0.30
CA ALA A 496 9.82 -15.38 1.59
C ALA A 496 9.21 -16.68 2.16
N ILE A 497 10.05 -17.50 2.76
CA ILE A 497 9.66 -18.64 3.58
C ILE A 497 10.27 -18.51 4.97
N TYR A 498 9.62 -19.11 5.96
CA TYR A 498 10.07 -19.12 7.35
C TYR A 498 10.28 -20.57 7.83
N THR A 499 11.50 -20.90 8.23
CA THR A 499 11.86 -22.25 8.68
C THR A 499 11.28 -22.57 10.06
N GLY A 500 10.90 -23.83 10.28
CA GLY A 500 10.40 -24.30 11.56
C GLY A 500 11.44 -24.32 12.68
N GLU A 501 11.00 -24.65 13.90
CA GLU A 501 11.87 -24.77 15.09
C GLU A 501 12.94 -25.86 14.96
N VAL A 502 12.67 -26.90 14.17
CA VAL A 502 13.57 -28.02 13.94
C VAL A 502 13.91 -28.07 12.46
N VAL A 503 15.20 -27.92 12.16
CA VAL A 503 15.75 -27.97 10.81
C VAL A 503 16.86 -29.01 10.81
N SER A 504 16.73 -30.04 9.96
CA SER A 504 17.74 -31.09 9.84
C SER A 504 18.81 -30.80 8.79
N ILE A 505 18.54 -29.86 7.87
CA ILE A 505 19.46 -29.43 6.82
C ILE A 505 20.50 -28.49 7.44
N SER A 506 21.77 -28.91 7.48
CA SER A 506 22.82 -28.19 8.24
C SER A 506 23.12 -26.78 7.76
N GLU A 507 22.87 -26.45 6.50
CA GLU A 507 23.06 -25.10 5.95
C GLU A 507 21.92 -24.13 6.30
N LEU A 508 20.81 -24.62 6.86
CA LEU A 508 19.65 -23.81 7.21
C LEU A 508 19.51 -23.66 8.74
N LYS A 509 19.08 -22.48 9.17
CA LYS A 509 18.85 -22.16 10.58
C LYS A 509 17.37 -22.32 10.94
N PRO A 510 17.04 -22.74 12.17
CA PRO A 510 15.66 -22.75 12.65
C PRO A 510 15.13 -21.31 12.81
N LEU A 511 13.82 -21.14 12.67
CA LEU A 511 13.14 -19.84 12.87
C LEU A 511 13.81 -18.70 12.10
N THR A 512 14.15 -18.94 10.83
CA THR A 512 14.89 -18.01 9.97
C THR A 512 14.15 -17.82 8.66
N THR A 513 14.10 -16.57 8.19
CA THR A 513 13.50 -16.22 6.90
C THR A 513 14.52 -16.43 5.78
N TYR A 514 14.09 -17.06 4.70
CA TYR A 514 14.85 -17.24 3.46
C TYR A 514 14.00 -16.87 2.26
N TYR A 515 14.62 -16.58 1.12
CA TYR A 515 13.94 -16.14 -0.09
C TYR A 515 14.08 -17.17 -1.21
N ILE A 516 13.01 -17.43 -1.96
CA ILE A 516 13.08 -18.31 -3.13
C ILE A 516 13.97 -17.66 -4.20
N SER A 517 15.11 -18.27 -4.52
CA SER A 517 16.11 -17.78 -5.48
C SER A 517 15.96 -18.36 -6.88
N GLU A 518 15.49 -19.60 -6.97
CA GLU A 518 15.20 -20.28 -8.23
C GLU A 518 13.93 -21.10 -8.06
N ILE A 519 13.15 -21.27 -9.13
CA ILE A 519 11.96 -22.11 -9.13
C ILE A 519 11.82 -22.93 -10.41
N GLN A 520 11.32 -24.16 -10.28
CA GLN A 520 10.90 -25.03 -11.38
C GLN A 520 9.53 -25.64 -11.10
N TYR A 521 8.71 -25.72 -12.13
CA TYR A 521 7.38 -26.30 -12.07
C TYR A 521 7.37 -27.72 -12.65
N THR A 522 6.66 -28.63 -11.98
CA THR A 522 6.47 -29.97 -12.51
C THR A 522 5.50 -29.98 -13.72
N PRO A 523 5.72 -30.81 -14.77
CA PRO A 523 4.92 -30.80 -15.99
C PRO A 523 3.42 -31.11 -15.83
N ASN A 524 3.01 -31.76 -14.73
CA ASN A 524 1.63 -32.19 -14.51
C ASN A 524 0.91 -31.26 -13.51
N ASN A 525 0.04 -30.40 -14.03
CA ASN A 525 -0.85 -29.47 -13.30
C ASN A 525 -0.16 -28.49 -12.34
N GLN A 526 1.17 -28.31 -12.41
CA GLN A 526 1.92 -27.37 -11.55
C GLN A 526 1.64 -27.54 -10.04
N LYS A 527 1.22 -28.74 -9.59
CA LYS A 527 0.85 -28.98 -8.17
C LYS A 527 2.05 -29.08 -7.26
N GLU A 528 3.19 -29.51 -7.80
CA GLU A 528 4.47 -29.55 -7.09
C GLU A 528 5.45 -28.55 -7.71
N ILE A 529 6.21 -27.89 -6.84
CA ILE A 529 7.27 -26.96 -7.20
C ILE A 529 8.61 -27.46 -6.62
N LEU A 530 9.69 -27.16 -7.34
CA LEU A 530 11.05 -27.25 -6.82
C LEU A 530 11.59 -25.84 -6.67
N PHE A 531 12.19 -25.52 -5.53
CA PHE A 531 12.80 -24.22 -5.31
C PHE A 531 14.17 -24.31 -4.64
N ARG A 532 14.96 -23.25 -4.80
CA ARG A 532 16.20 -23.00 -4.04
C ARG A 532 16.05 -21.74 -3.22
N LEU A 533 16.87 -21.61 -2.19
CA LEU A 533 16.80 -20.53 -1.22
C LEU A 533 18.01 -19.60 -1.31
N SER A 534 17.83 -18.34 -0.95
CA SER A 534 18.85 -17.34 -0.67
C SER A 534 18.68 -16.84 0.78
N GLU A 535 19.77 -16.43 1.42
CA GLU A 535 19.75 -15.77 2.74
C GLU A 535 19.23 -14.33 2.63
N ASP A 536 19.50 -13.67 1.50
CA ASP A 536 19.22 -12.25 1.30
C ASP A 536 18.29 -11.99 0.12
N TYR A 537 17.63 -10.83 0.17
CA TYR A 537 16.87 -10.23 -0.92
C TYR A 537 17.35 -8.80 -1.11
N ASN A 538 17.67 -8.45 -2.36
CA ASN A 538 18.18 -7.14 -2.74
C ASN A 538 17.08 -6.39 -3.50
N PRO A 539 16.45 -5.36 -2.90
CA PRO A 539 15.50 -4.52 -3.62
C PRO A 539 16.18 -3.75 -4.74
N ASP A 540 15.43 -3.50 -5.81
CA ASP A 540 15.84 -2.50 -6.80
C ASP A 540 15.44 -1.10 -6.28
N PHE A 541 16.30 -0.09 -6.49
CA PHE A 541 16.12 1.28 -6.00
C PHE A 541 16.14 2.30 -7.16
N ASN A 542 15.49 3.47 -7.03
CA ASN A 542 15.73 4.59 -7.94
C ASN A 542 17.14 5.13 -7.80
N TRP A 543 18.08 4.73 -8.64
CA TRP A 543 19.44 5.28 -8.58
C TRP A 543 19.58 6.65 -9.25
N ASP A 544 18.87 6.87 -10.37
CA ASP A 544 19.11 7.99 -11.29
C ASP A 544 18.04 9.10 -11.23
N GLY A 545 16.94 8.93 -10.51
CA GLY A 545 15.81 9.87 -10.51
C GLY A 545 15.19 10.03 -11.91
N ARG A 546 15.20 8.97 -12.72
CA ARG A 546 14.70 9.06 -14.10
C ARG A 546 13.17 9.07 -14.10
N ILE A 547 12.68 10.28 -14.34
CA ILE A 547 11.28 10.66 -14.60
C ILE A 547 10.38 10.38 -13.40
N ASP A 548 10.24 11.43 -12.59
CA ASP A 548 9.27 11.64 -11.51
C ASP A 548 9.48 10.90 -10.16
N GLY A 549 10.27 9.82 -10.06
CA GLY A 549 10.55 9.11 -8.80
C GLY A 549 11.56 9.76 -7.82
N VAL A 550 11.52 9.36 -6.54
CA VAL A 550 12.48 9.82 -5.51
C VAL A 550 13.69 8.87 -5.44
N LYS A 551 14.91 9.42 -5.57
CA LYS A 551 16.17 8.67 -5.50
C LYS A 551 16.23 7.80 -4.24
N GLY A 552 16.47 6.49 -4.32
CA GLY A 552 16.81 5.65 -3.16
C GLY A 552 15.68 5.15 -2.28
N VAL A 553 14.46 5.18 -2.79
CA VAL A 553 13.33 4.40 -2.29
C VAL A 553 13.38 3.01 -2.96
N PRO A 554 12.97 1.91 -2.31
CA PRO A 554 12.79 0.62 -2.98
C PRO A 554 11.63 0.68 -3.99
N VAL A 555 11.80 0.04 -5.16
CA VAL A 555 10.75 -0.12 -6.17
C VAL A 555 9.86 -1.31 -5.78
N GLY A 556 8.56 -1.05 -5.63
CA GLY A 556 7.59 -2.09 -5.30
C GLY A 556 7.53 -3.18 -6.38
N GLY A 557 7.62 -4.45 -5.97
CA GLY A 557 7.58 -5.61 -6.86
C GLY A 557 8.83 -5.86 -7.69
N GLU A 558 9.89 -5.09 -7.48
CA GLU A 558 11.20 -5.28 -8.10
C GLU A 558 12.27 -5.61 -7.05
N GLY A 559 13.42 -6.10 -7.52
CA GLY A 559 14.46 -6.69 -6.69
C GLY A 559 14.68 -8.17 -6.98
N SER A 560 15.79 -8.68 -6.44
CA SER A 560 16.22 -10.05 -6.67
C SER A 560 16.77 -10.70 -5.41
N PRO A 561 16.45 -11.98 -5.16
CA PRO A 561 17.13 -12.76 -4.14
C PRO A 561 18.62 -12.86 -4.48
N GLY A 562 19.43 -12.91 -3.42
CA GLY A 562 20.86 -13.16 -3.53
C GLY A 562 21.20 -14.55 -4.07
N LYS A 563 22.48 -14.91 -3.95
CA LYS A 563 22.98 -16.19 -4.47
C LYS A 563 22.31 -17.37 -3.75
N ALA A 564 21.90 -18.37 -4.54
CA ALA A 564 21.34 -19.60 -4.00
C ALA A 564 22.31 -20.29 -3.01
N ILE A 565 21.77 -20.70 -1.85
CA ILE A 565 22.44 -21.51 -0.84
C ILE A 565 22.69 -22.89 -1.43
N ASN A 566 23.92 -23.38 -1.29
CA ASN A 566 24.29 -24.71 -1.74
C ASN A 566 23.93 -25.75 -0.68
N LEU A 567 22.75 -26.34 -0.78
CA LEU A 567 22.29 -27.43 0.10
C LEU A 567 22.91 -28.76 -0.34
N THR A 568 23.71 -29.39 0.52
CA THR A 568 24.54 -30.56 0.14
C THR A 568 24.00 -31.91 0.61
N GLU A 569 23.02 -31.91 1.49
CA GLU A 569 22.36 -33.12 2.01
C GLU A 569 21.31 -33.65 1.01
N SER A 570 20.80 -34.88 1.20
CA SER A 570 19.76 -35.45 0.35
C SER A 570 18.78 -36.30 1.15
N GLY A 571 17.49 -36.16 0.84
CA GLY A 571 16.40 -36.89 1.49
C GLY A 571 15.92 -36.28 2.81
N GLU A 572 16.67 -35.30 3.34
CA GLU A 572 16.27 -34.49 4.50
C GLU A 572 14.99 -33.68 4.22
N THR A 573 14.30 -33.35 5.30
CA THR A 573 12.99 -32.71 5.25
C THR A 573 13.05 -31.35 5.95
N LEU A 574 12.54 -30.32 5.27
CA LEU A 574 12.37 -29.00 5.84
C LEU A 574 10.90 -28.77 6.16
N ASN A 575 10.59 -28.49 7.42
CA ASN A 575 9.29 -27.92 7.80
C ASN A 575 9.39 -26.39 7.76
N PHE A 576 8.43 -25.74 7.12
CA PHE A 576 8.43 -24.30 6.93
C PHE A 576 7.02 -23.75 6.73
N GLY A 577 6.89 -22.43 6.70
CA GLY A 577 5.70 -21.72 6.22
C GLY A 577 6.09 -20.80 5.07
N PHE A 578 5.20 -20.64 4.08
CA PHE A 578 5.28 -19.48 3.19
C PHE A 578 4.88 -18.25 4.02
N THR A 579 5.72 -17.21 4.02
CA THR A 579 5.51 -16.06 4.90
C THR A 579 4.22 -15.35 4.53
N ASN A 580 3.38 -15.10 5.52
CA ASN A 580 2.18 -14.27 5.41
C ASN A 580 2.56 -12.82 5.73
N PRO A 581 2.74 -11.93 4.74
CA PRO A 581 3.30 -10.60 4.98
C PRO A 581 2.29 -9.70 5.70
N VAL A 582 2.66 -9.16 6.86
CA VAL A 582 1.80 -8.29 7.67
C VAL A 582 1.95 -6.84 7.21
N SER A 583 1.28 -6.47 6.14
CA SER A 583 1.15 -5.07 5.69
C SER A 583 -0.13 -4.40 6.19
N GLN A 584 -0.97 -5.16 6.89
CA GLN A 584 -2.21 -4.67 7.47
C GLN A 584 -2.62 -5.46 8.72
N LEU A 585 -3.48 -4.85 9.52
CA LEU A 585 -4.19 -5.50 10.63
C LEU A 585 -5.61 -4.94 10.74
N GLY A 586 -6.59 -5.80 11.02
CA GLY A 586 -7.99 -5.38 11.08
C GLY A 586 -8.93 -6.38 11.72
N GLN A 587 -10.21 -6.24 11.39
CA GLN A 587 -11.32 -7.07 11.88
C GLN A 587 -11.06 -8.58 11.74
N ALA A 588 -10.39 -8.99 10.68
CA ALA A 588 -10.04 -10.39 10.43
C ALA A 588 -9.10 -10.99 11.48
N GLN A 589 -8.25 -10.17 12.12
CA GLN A 589 -7.31 -10.61 13.16
C GLN A 589 -7.81 -10.31 14.57
N LEU A 590 -9.07 -9.91 14.75
CA LEU A 590 -9.61 -9.45 16.04
C LEU A 590 -9.39 -10.47 17.17
N ASP A 591 -9.61 -11.77 16.89
CA ASP A 591 -9.44 -12.85 17.87
C ASP A 591 -7.97 -13.09 18.27
N SER A 592 -7.02 -12.58 17.49
CA SER A 592 -5.57 -12.67 17.76
C SER A 592 -5.01 -11.46 18.50
N PHE A 593 -5.76 -10.35 18.55
CA PHE A 593 -5.26 -9.14 19.19
C PHE A 593 -5.20 -9.29 20.72
N VAL A 594 -4.15 -8.72 21.29
CA VAL A 594 -4.04 -8.56 22.74
C VAL A 594 -4.69 -7.23 23.13
N LEU A 595 -5.71 -7.32 23.97
CA LEU A 595 -6.35 -6.15 24.57
C LEU A 595 -5.66 -5.75 25.88
N ASN A 596 -5.66 -4.46 26.19
CA ASN A 596 -5.22 -3.98 27.50
C ASN A 596 -6.34 -4.09 28.56
N GLU A 597 -6.05 -3.63 29.78
CA GLU A 597 -6.99 -3.66 30.92
C GLU A 597 -8.29 -2.86 30.71
N ASN A 598 -8.32 -1.96 29.73
CA ASN A 598 -9.49 -1.16 29.35
C ASN A 598 -10.19 -1.72 28.09
N GLU A 599 -9.89 -2.95 27.69
CA GLU A 599 -10.43 -3.60 26.49
C GLU A 599 -10.08 -2.86 25.19
N VAL A 600 -8.96 -2.14 25.19
CA VAL A 600 -8.49 -1.36 24.03
C VAL A 600 -7.44 -2.14 23.26
N ILE A 601 -7.51 -2.09 21.93
CA ILE A 601 -6.47 -2.60 21.04
C ILE A 601 -5.47 -1.47 20.79
N VAL A 602 -4.19 -1.73 21.03
CA VAL A 602 -3.11 -0.80 20.67
C VAL A 602 -2.31 -1.42 19.54
N LEU A 603 -2.48 -0.91 18.33
CA LEU A 603 -1.64 -1.27 17.18
C LEU A 603 -0.29 -0.55 17.33
N GLN A 604 0.80 -1.31 17.22
CA GLN A 604 2.16 -0.76 17.29
C GLN A 604 2.76 -0.71 15.88
N LEU A 605 3.21 0.48 15.48
CA LEU A 605 3.77 0.74 14.16
C LEU A 605 5.25 1.05 14.33
N GLN A 606 6.12 0.10 14.00
CA GLN A 606 7.56 0.24 14.18
C GLN A 606 8.34 -0.73 13.30
N GLN A 607 9.61 -0.43 13.02
CA GLN A 607 10.43 -1.20 12.09
C GLN A 607 10.78 -2.59 12.64
N PHE A 608 11.03 -2.68 13.95
CA PHE A 608 11.44 -3.91 14.62
C PHE A 608 10.32 -4.52 15.45
N GLN A 609 10.33 -5.84 15.58
CA GLN A 609 9.29 -6.58 16.29
C GLN A 609 9.20 -6.16 17.77
N PRO A 610 8.02 -5.68 18.24
CA PRO A 610 7.79 -5.46 19.66
C PRO A 610 7.49 -6.78 20.38
N THR A 611 7.41 -6.72 21.72
CA THR A 611 7.01 -7.87 22.54
C THR A 611 5.63 -8.42 22.16
N ASN A 612 4.68 -7.55 21.82
CA ASN A 612 3.34 -7.95 21.36
C ASN A 612 3.27 -7.97 19.83
N SER A 613 3.66 -9.10 19.23
CA SER A 613 3.74 -9.23 17.78
C SER A 613 2.38 -9.37 17.07
N SER A 614 1.28 -9.69 17.77
CA SER A 614 -0.03 -9.82 17.12
C SER A 614 -0.67 -8.47 16.79
N ASN A 615 -0.36 -7.43 17.56
CA ASN A 615 -0.80 -6.06 17.29
C ASN A 615 0.23 -5.25 16.48
N TRP A 616 1.26 -5.90 15.93
CA TRP A 616 2.38 -5.21 15.28
C TRP A 616 2.18 -5.05 13.78
N LEU A 617 2.24 -3.80 13.33
CA LEU A 617 2.28 -3.41 11.92
C LEU A 617 3.70 -2.89 11.59
N PRO A 618 4.54 -3.65 10.87
CA PRO A 618 5.87 -3.22 10.46
C PRO A 618 5.84 -1.87 9.72
N THR A 619 6.91 -1.07 9.85
CA THR A 619 7.15 0.14 9.02
C THR A 619 8.33 -0.12 8.06
N PRO A 620 8.54 0.70 7.01
CA PRO A 620 9.64 0.49 6.06
C PRO A 620 11.02 0.38 6.70
N SER A 621 11.86 -0.54 6.23
CA SER A 621 13.19 -0.82 6.80
C SER A 621 14.37 -0.43 5.91
N GLU A 622 14.13 -0.07 4.64
CA GLU A 622 15.16 0.02 3.61
C GLU A 622 15.04 1.27 2.74
N GLY A 623 16.22 1.71 2.26
CA GLY A 623 16.44 2.90 1.47
C GLY A 623 17.48 3.84 2.08
N PHE A 624 17.90 4.81 1.28
CA PHE A 624 19.08 5.63 1.60
C PHE A 624 18.85 7.13 1.51
N VAL A 625 17.64 7.55 1.15
CA VAL A 625 17.17 8.94 1.25
C VAL A 625 16.10 9.11 2.32
N LYS A 626 15.67 10.34 2.57
CA LYS A 626 14.77 10.67 3.68
C LYS A 626 13.39 10.08 3.40
N GLU A 627 12.95 10.22 2.16
CA GLU A 627 11.68 9.80 1.61
C GLU A 627 11.53 8.27 1.64
N ALA A 628 12.63 7.53 1.64
CA ALA A 628 12.57 6.07 1.76
C ALA A 628 12.10 5.59 3.13
N TYR A 629 12.24 6.42 4.16
CA TYR A 629 11.70 6.13 5.48
C TYR A 629 10.26 6.62 5.63
N GLU A 630 9.73 7.42 4.69
CA GLU A 630 8.37 7.94 4.75
C GLU A 630 7.35 6.84 4.41
N PHE A 631 6.21 6.90 5.07
CA PHE A 631 5.14 5.93 4.85
C PHE A 631 3.76 6.58 4.96
N GLN A 632 2.78 5.92 4.37
CA GLN A 632 1.38 6.29 4.45
C GLN A 632 0.63 5.22 5.24
N LEU A 633 -0.39 5.66 5.96
CA LEU A 633 -1.39 4.80 6.55
C LEU A 633 -2.74 4.99 5.86
N MET A 634 -3.47 3.90 5.69
CA MET A 634 -4.85 3.94 5.22
C MET A 634 -5.73 3.17 6.19
N GLY A 635 -6.70 3.85 6.79
CA GLY A 635 -7.85 3.20 7.41
C GLY A 635 -8.80 2.76 6.32
N ARG A 636 -9.37 1.56 6.45
CA ARG A 636 -10.34 1.00 5.51
C ARG A 636 -11.60 0.69 6.29
N TYR A 637 -12.74 1.21 5.84
CA TYR A 637 -14.04 0.90 6.43
C TYR A 637 -14.98 0.46 5.32
N TYR A 638 -15.20 -0.84 5.20
CA TYR A 638 -16.06 -1.44 4.19
C TYR A 638 -17.49 -1.58 4.71
N ASN A 639 -18.46 -1.18 3.88
CA ASN A 639 -19.85 -0.94 4.25
C ASN A 639 -19.94 -0.08 5.52
N PRO A 640 -19.46 1.18 5.44
CA PRO A 640 -19.38 2.06 6.61
C PRO A 640 -20.76 2.29 7.23
N THR A 641 -20.79 2.32 8.56
CA THR A 641 -22.00 2.41 9.38
C THR A 641 -21.85 3.50 10.45
N THR A 642 -22.71 3.48 11.47
CA THR A 642 -22.54 4.29 12.67
C THR A 642 -22.03 3.45 13.85
N ALA A 643 -21.12 4.00 14.63
CA ALA A 643 -20.75 3.50 15.95
C ALA A 643 -20.74 4.69 16.93
N GLU A 644 -21.33 4.53 18.12
CA GLU A 644 -21.53 5.62 19.09
C GLU A 644 -22.20 6.86 18.46
N GLU A 645 -23.27 6.64 17.67
CA GLU A 645 -24.01 7.68 16.93
C GLU A 645 -23.19 8.46 15.88
N LYS A 646 -21.93 8.06 15.63
CA LYS A 646 -21.02 8.69 14.66
C LYS A 646 -20.74 7.82 13.46
N THR A 647 -20.54 8.41 12.29
CA THR A 647 -20.20 7.70 11.04
C THR A 647 -19.07 8.39 10.30
N ILE A 648 -18.20 7.61 9.67
CA ILE A 648 -17.12 8.12 8.83
C ILE A 648 -17.65 8.81 7.56
N LEU A 649 -18.91 8.57 7.19
CA LEU A 649 -19.57 9.17 6.03
C LEU A 649 -20.00 10.63 6.22
N ALA A 650 -20.14 11.11 7.46
CA ALA A 650 -20.57 12.48 7.72
C ALA A 650 -19.54 13.51 7.23
N ALA A 651 -19.96 14.76 7.01
CA ALA A 651 -19.08 15.81 6.49
C ALA A 651 -18.24 16.48 7.58
N SER A 652 -18.73 16.50 8.82
CA SER A 652 -18.10 17.19 9.95
C SER A 652 -18.63 16.65 11.29
N GLU A 653 -17.92 16.99 12.37
CA GLU A 653 -18.39 16.80 13.75
C GLU A 653 -19.69 17.61 14.01
N PRO A 654 -20.53 17.19 14.98
CA PRO A 654 -20.33 16.05 15.89
C PRO A 654 -20.64 14.65 15.32
N GLU A 655 -21.27 14.55 14.14
CA GLU A 655 -21.71 13.26 13.57
C GLU A 655 -20.58 12.48 12.87
N LEU A 656 -19.47 13.15 12.54
CA LEU A 656 -18.29 12.50 11.96
C LEU A 656 -17.59 11.59 12.97
N TYR A 657 -17.36 10.34 12.57
CA TYR A 657 -16.39 9.49 13.21
C TYR A 657 -14.99 9.92 12.76
N LEU A 658 -14.16 10.33 13.71
CA LEU A 658 -12.75 10.59 13.46
C LEU A 658 -11.95 9.30 13.64
N PRO A 659 -11.20 8.86 12.61
CA PRO A 659 -10.25 7.78 12.80
C PRO A 659 -9.28 8.13 13.95
N PRO A 660 -8.88 7.13 14.76
CA PRO A 660 -8.03 7.35 15.92
C PRO A 660 -6.70 8.01 15.54
N LYS A 661 -6.14 8.74 16.50
CA LYS A 661 -4.87 9.45 16.34
C LYS A 661 -3.75 8.46 16.04
N ILE A 662 -2.89 8.84 15.11
CA ILE A 662 -1.56 8.23 14.96
C ILE A 662 -0.65 8.97 15.94
N GLU A 663 -0.29 8.30 17.04
CA GLU A 663 0.51 8.88 18.12
C GLU A 663 1.98 8.55 17.89
N ARG A 664 2.82 9.58 17.73
CA ARG A 664 4.27 9.41 17.63
C ARG A 664 4.85 9.12 19.02
N GLY A 665 5.58 8.03 19.12
CA GLY A 665 6.37 7.67 20.29
C GLY A 665 7.84 8.08 20.15
N ALA A 666 8.72 7.24 20.70
CA ALA A 666 10.16 7.42 20.67
C ALA A 666 10.77 7.24 19.27
N LEU A 667 11.95 7.83 19.04
CA LEU A 667 12.85 7.48 17.94
C LEU A 667 13.20 5.99 18.03
N ALA A 668 13.20 5.30 16.89
CA ALA A 668 13.74 3.96 16.77
C ALA A 668 15.25 4.02 17.05
N ARG A 669 15.68 3.43 18.16
CA ARG A 669 17.06 3.45 18.67
C ARG A 669 17.44 2.10 19.25
N LEU A 670 18.72 1.93 19.59
CA LEU A 670 19.20 0.72 20.23
C LEU A 670 18.59 0.53 21.64
N GLU A 671 18.19 -0.71 21.95
CA GLU A 671 17.54 -1.10 23.21
C GLU A 671 18.56 -1.51 24.29
N LEU A 672 19.37 -0.57 24.75
CA LEU A 672 20.42 -0.80 25.77
C LEU A 672 19.93 -1.46 27.06
N TRP A 673 18.67 -1.23 27.43
CA TRP A 673 18.04 -1.79 28.63
C TRP A 673 17.60 -3.25 28.47
N SER A 674 17.51 -3.77 27.25
CA SER A 674 17.11 -5.17 27.02
C SER A 674 18.19 -6.15 27.51
N ASP A 675 19.45 -5.71 27.52
CA ASP A 675 20.63 -6.51 27.88
C ASP A 675 21.26 -6.12 29.24
N LEU A 676 20.44 -5.61 30.16
CA LEU A 676 20.89 -5.30 31.51
C LEU A 676 21.36 -6.59 32.21
N SER A 677 22.62 -6.58 32.64
CA SER A 677 23.14 -7.60 33.53
C SER A 677 22.34 -7.67 34.85
N LYS A 678 22.54 -8.73 35.63
CA LYS A 678 21.86 -8.87 36.92
C LYS A 678 22.20 -7.75 37.91
N SER A 679 23.46 -7.30 37.94
CA SER A 679 23.87 -6.16 38.76
C SER A 679 23.24 -4.86 38.27
N SER A 680 23.12 -4.69 36.95
CA SER A 680 22.41 -3.57 36.34
C SER A 680 20.95 -3.50 36.81
N LYS A 681 20.19 -4.59 36.69
CA LYS A 681 18.78 -4.65 37.13
C LYS A 681 18.63 -4.35 38.62
N ASN A 682 19.57 -4.80 39.46
CA ASN A 682 19.58 -4.50 40.89
C ASN A 682 19.79 -3.00 41.16
N LEU A 683 20.77 -2.37 40.49
CA LEU A 683 21.01 -0.92 40.64
C LEU A 683 19.79 -0.11 40.18
N VAL A 684 19.19 -0.49 39.06
CA VAL A 684 17.96 0.15 38.55
C VAL A 684 16.84 0.05 39.56
N LYS A 685 16.62 -1.13 40.15
CA LYS A 685 15.62 -1.33 41.21
C LYS A 685 15.92 -0.50 42.45
N GLU A 686 17.18 -0.42 42.85
CA GLU A 686 17.60 0.40 43.99
C GLU A 686 17.28 1.88 43.76
N LYS A 687 17.54 2.39 42.57
CA LYS A 687 17.33 3.81 42.21
C LYS A 687 15.87 4.15 41.94
N THR A 688 15.15 3.29 41.22
CA THR A 688 13.81 3.59 40.68
C THR A 688 12.67 2.89 41.40
N GLY A 689 12.97 1.93 42.28
CA GLY A 689 11.97 1.05 42.90
C GLY A 689 11.42 -0.05 41.97
N SER A 690 11.86 -0.12 40.71
CA SER A 690 11.39 -1.07 39.70
C SER A 690 12.56 -1.73 38.97
N GLU A 691 12.46 -3.03 38.65
CA GLU A 691 13.40 -3.67 37.71
C GLU A 691 12.98 -3.45 36.24
N ILE A 692 11.74 -2.98 36.04
CA ILE A 692 11.18 -2.68 34.72
C ILE A 692 11.57 -1.26 34.34
N VAL A 693 12.24 -1.18 33.21
CA VAL A 693 12.66 0.05 32.55
C VAL A 693 11.74 0.28 31.36
N LYS A 694 11.17 1.47 31.24
CA LYS A 694 10.30 1.84 30.10
C LYS A 694 10.80 3.13 29.44
N PRO A 695 11.96 3.08 28.75
CA PRO A 695 12.56 4.27 28.16
C PRO A 695 11.71 4.89 27.05
N LEU A 696 10.91 4.04 26.40
CA LEU A 696 10.24 4.32 25.14
C LEU A 696 8.86 4.97 25.32
N ASN A 697 8.45 5.27 26.55
CA ASN A 697 7.18 5.93 26.82
C ASN A 697 7.25 7.46 26.72
N GLN A 698 8.42 8.02 26.43
CA GLN A 698 8.58 9.45 26.21
C GLN A 698 8.67 9.77 24.72
N LYS A 699 7.94 10.81 24.33
CA LYS A 699 7.97 11.35 22.98
C LYS A 699 9.25 12.14 22.78
N ASP A 700 10.11 11.71 21.86
CA ASP A 700 11.25 12.54 21.47
C ASP A 700 10.69 13.75 20.68
N PRO A 701 11.17 14.97 20.94
CA PRO A 701 10.74 16.14 20.19
C PRO A 701 11.19 16.03 18.73
N TYR A 702 10.50 16.76 17.86
CA TYR A 702 10.73 16.73 16.43
C TYR A 702 12.16 17.22 16.08
N VAL A 703 13.00 16.30 15.60
CA VAL A 703 14.28 16.63 14.97
C VAL A 703 14.36 15.81 13.67
N PRO A 704 14.13 16.43 12.50
CA PRO A 704 14.14 15.75 11.19
C PRO A 704 15.39 14.92 10.93
N ASN A 705 16.49 15.32 11.57
CA ASN A 705 17.83 14.82 11.30
C ASN A 705 18.29 13.73 12.27
N ALA A 706 17.60 13.46 13.39
CA ALA A 706 18.06 12.44 14.35
C ALA A 706 17.88 11.01 13.81
N ILE A 707 18.97 10.24 13.68
CA ILE A 707 18.98 8.86 13.19
C ILE A 707 19.40 7.88 14.29
N GLY A 708 18.74 6.72 14.32
CA GLY A 708 18.72 5.69 15.37
C GLY A 708 20.03 4.96 15.76
N ALA A 709 21.20 5.37 15.27
CA ALA A 709 22.50 4.92 15.81
C ALA A 709 22.83 5.68 17.12
N VAL A 710 21.88 5.62 18.06
CA VAL A 710 21.88 6.38 19.31
C VAL A 710 21.97 5.43 20.49
N LEU A 711 22.89 5.74 21.40
CA LEU A 711 22.98 5.12 22.71
C LEU A 711 22.28 6.03 23.74
N ASP A 712 21.05 5.69 24.11
CA ASP A 712 20.29 6.46 25.09
C ASP A 712 20.44 5.86 26.50
N MET A 713 21.04 6.64 27.41
CA MET A 713 21.26 6.27 28.81
C MET A 713 20.28 6.97 29.77
N ARG A 714 19.20 7.60 29.27
CA ARG A 714 18.20 8.36 30.07
C ARG A 714 16.99 7.55 30.53
N TRP A 715 16.98 6.25 30.30
CA TRP A 715 15.83 5.35 30.41
C TRP A 715 15.19 5.20 31.80
N SER A 716 15.64 5.97 32.79
CA SER A 716 15.16 5.97 34.18
C SER A 716 14.69 7.34 34.65
N ASP A 717 14.20 8.22 33.76
CA ASP A 717 13.75 9.58 34.09
C ASP A 717 14.77 10.41 34.91
N GLY A 718 16.06 10.22 34.63
CA GLY A 718 17.16 10.91 35.34
C GLY A 718 17.67 10.23 36.61
N GLU A 719 17.02 9.17 37.11
CA GLU A 719 17.43 8.47 38.35
C GLU A 719 18.82 7.78 38.27
N LEU A 720 19.33 7.57 37.06
CA LEU A 720 20.67 7.03 36.79
C LEU A 720 21.68 8.13 36.45
N GLU A 721 21.32 9.41 36.51
CA GLU A 721 22.26 10.50 36.21
C GLU A 721 23.50 10.46 37.11
N GLY A 722 24.68 10.59 36.50
CA GLY A 722 25.97 10.51 37.20
C GLY A 722 26.45 9.11 37.57
N THR A 723 25.69 8.05 37.24
CA THR A 723 26.20 6.67 37.31
C THR A 723 27.10 6.35 36.11
N LYS A 724 28.04 5.42 36.27
CA LYS A 724 28.96 4.99 35.19
C LYS A 724 28.68 3.55 34.78
N TRP A 725 28.81 3.28 33.50
CA TRP A 725 28.41 2.01 32.90
C TRP A 725 29.46 1.54 31.89
N ALA A 726 29.74 0.24 31.91
CA ALA A 726 30.51 -0.46 30.89
C ALA A 726 29.54 -1.04 29.85
N LEU A 727 29.57 -0.47 28.64
CA LEU A 727 28.95 -1.05 27.46
C LEU A 727 29.94 -1.98 26.76
N ASN A 728 29.67 -3.27 26.80
CA ASN A 728 30.38 -4.26 26.00
C ASN A 728 29.83 -4.26 24.58
N TYR A 729 30.70 -4.29 23.59
CA TYR A 729 30.33 -4.28 22.18
C TYR A 729 31.14 -5.28 21.35
N GLU A 730 30.60 -5.61 20.18
CA GLU A 730 31.29 -6.24 19.06
C GLU A 730 31.32 -5.24 17.90
N TYR A 731 32.46 -5.14 17.21
CA TYR A 731 32.62 -4.32 16.01
C TYR A 731 33.19 -5.17 14.88
N THR A 732 32.40 -5.32 13.82
CA THR A 732 32.81 -6.00 12.58
C THR A 732 33.20 -4.97 11.55
N ARG A 733 34.29 -5.22 10.84
CA ARG A 733 34.72 -4.43 9.68
C ARG A 733 34.71 -5.32 8.43
N SER A 734 34.04 -4.87 7.39
CA SER A 734 34.02 -5.46 6.05
C SER A 734 34.11 -4.33 5.03
N ALA A 735 35.19 -3.55 5.12
CA ALA A 735 35.21 -2.17 4.64
C ALA A 735 36.23 -1.92 3.53
N HIS A 736 35.89 -1.01 2.62
CA HIS A 736 36.83 -0.47 1.64
C HIS A 736 37.92 0.40 2.27
N TYR A 737 37.59 1.20 3.29
CA TYR A 737 38.53 2.05 4.00
C TYR A 737 38.77 1.56 5.43
N PHE A 738 39.93 1.91 5.98
CA PHE A 738 40.13 1.78 7.41
C PHE A 738 39.31 2.84 8.14
N ASN A 739 38.41 2.40 9.04
CA ASN A 739 37.48 3.26 9.75
C ASN A 739 37.79 3.32 11.25
N LYS A 740 37.61 4.50 11.84
CA LYS A 740 37.62 4.73 13.28
C LYS A 740 36.25 5.20 13.74
N LEU A 741 35.62 4.42 14.61
CA LEU A 741 34.32 4.72 15.19
C LEU A 741 34.49 5.37 16.57
N PHE A 742 33.81 6.50 16.73
CA PHE A 742 33.73 7.29 17.94
C PHE A 742 32.28 7.44 18.38
N PHE A 743 32.10 7.77 19.65
CA PHE A 743 30.83 8.25 20.19
C PHE A 743 31.03 9.63 20.79
N TYR A 744 30.03 10.51 20.62
CA TYR A 744 30.03 11.85 21.20
C TYR A 744 28.72 12.13 21.90
N GLN A 745 28.76 12.94 22.96
CA GLN A 745 27.57 13.30 23.72
C GLN A 745 26.74 14.35 22.98
N VAL A 746 25.42 14.20 23.02
CA VAL A 746 24.47 15.20 22.50
C VAL A 746 23.44 15.61 23.56
N ASP A 747 22.80 16.75 23.32
CA ASP A 747 21.66 17.21 24.10
C ASP A 747 20.50 16.21 24.07
N ALA A 748 19.88 16.04 25.24
CA ALA A 748 18.83 15.07 25.48
C ALA A 748 17.53 15.36 24.70
N ILE A 749 17.32 16.62 24.31
CA ILE A 749 16.06 17.05 23.69
C ILE A 749 16.25 17.08 22.17
N THR A 750 17.33 17.67 21.67
CA THR A 750 17.42 18.04 20.25
C THR A 750 18.54 17.35 19.48
N GLY A 751 19.41 16.58 20.14
CA GLY A 751 20.65 16.09 19.51
C GLY A 751 21.66 17.22 19.20
N GLN A 752 21.42 18.45 19.67
CA GLN A 752 22.31 19.59 19.48
C GLN A 752 23.58 19.45 20.31
N ILE A 753 24.65 20.12 19.87
CA ILE A 753 25.91 20.25 20.61
C ILE A 753 26.12 21.74 20.87
N GLY A 754 25.99 22.16 22.12
CA GLY A 754 25.95 23.58 22.48
C GLY A 754 24.75 24.27 21.83
N THR A 755 24.99 25.10 20.81
CA THR A 755 23.95 25.81 20.05
C THR A 755 23.78 25.27 18.62
N PHE A 756 24.53 24.23 18.23
CA PHE A 756 24.54 23.72 16.86
C PHE A 756 23.60 22.51 16.74
N LEU A 757 22.65 22.60 15.83
CA LEU A 757 21.77 21.49 15.46
C LEU A 757 22.47 20.55 14.48
N PRO A 758 22.08 19.27 14.42
CA PRO A 758 22.56 18.38 13.39
C PRO A 758 22.28 18.95 11.99
N GLY A 759 23.34 19.14 11.19
CA GLY A 759 23.29 19.78 9.86
C GLY A 759 23.93 21.19 9.81
N ASP A 760 24.15 21.84 10.97
CA ASP A 760 24.86 23.11 11.02
C ASP A 760 26.34 22.95 10.62
N ALA A 761 26.91 23.96 9.95
CA ALA A 761 28.29 23.92 9.44
C ALA A 761 29.36 23.60 10.51
N ASN A 762 29.13 24.00 11.77
CA ASN A 762 30.06 23.76 12.88
C ASN A 762 29.64 22.59 13.79
N TYR A 763 28.63 21.80 13.40
CA TYR A 763 28.16 20.67 14.19
C TYR A 763 29.24 19.59 14.31
N ILE A 764 29.91 19.24 13.20
CA ILE A 764 30.97 18.22 13.18
C ILE A 764 32.16 18.65 14.06
N ASP A 765 32.62 19.90 13.94
CA ASP A 765 33.71 20.43 14.78
C ASP A 765 33.36 20.34 16.28
N SER A 766 32.09 20.63 16.60
CA SER A 766 31.58 20.51 17.96
C SER A 766 31.49 19.05 18.41
N ALA A 767 31.09 18.13 17.53
CA ALA A 767 31.06 16.69 17.80
C ALA A 767 32.46 16.15 18.10
N LEU A 768 33.44 16.50 17.28
CA LEU A 768 34.84 16.10 17.47
C LEU A 768 35.41 16.57 18.81
N THR A 769 34.99 17.74 19.29
CA THR A 769 35.41 18.26 20.61
C THR A 769 34.73 17.54 21.79
N ASN A 770 33.65 16.79 21.55
CA ASN A 770 32.84 16.12 22.58
C ASN A 770 32.82 14.59 22.47
N ILE A 771 33.81 14.00 21.76
CA ILE A 771 33.97 12.55 21.68
C ILE A 771 34.37 11.99 23.06
N ILE A 772 33.82 10.84 23.43
CA ILE A 772 34.08 10.19 24.73
C ILE A 772 35.19 9.13 24.68
N ASN A 773 35.59 8.69 23.48
CA ASN A 773 36.61 7.67 23.25
C ASN A 773 37.72 8.18 22.30
N GLU A 774 38.21 9.40 22.53
CA GLU A 774 39.23 10.05 21.70
C GLU A 774 40.56 9.27 21.70
N ASP A 775 41.01 8.84 22.89
CA ASP A 775 42.26 8.13 23.08
C ASP A 775 42.22 6.67 22.62
N ASP A 776 41.02 6.07 22.54
CA ASP A 776 40.80 4.67 22.16
C ASP A 776 39.60 4.54 21.18
N PRO A 777 39.78 4.96 19.91
CA PRO A 777 38.76 4.78 18.89
C PRO A 777 38.44 3.30 18.70
N ILE A 778 37.16 2.99 18.48
CA ILE A 778 36.75 1.65 18.07
C ILE A 778 37.22 1.44 16.64
N ALA A 779 38.17 0.52 16.45
CA ALA A 779 38.70 0.19 15.14
C ALA A 779 39.11 -1.27 15.06
N ASN A 780 38.95 -1.87 13.87
CA ASN A 780 39.43 -3.20 13.58
C ASN A 780 40.49 -3.15 12.48
N GLN A 781 41.70 -3.60 12.77
CA GLN A 781 42.81 -3.59 11.82
C GLN A 781 42.67 -4.65 10.73
N ILE A 782 41.95 -5.74 11.01
CA ILE A 782 41.80 -6.88 10.11
C ILE A 782 40.44 -6.76 9.44
N ASP A 783 40.44 -6.64 8.12
CA ASP A 783 39.21 -6.63 7.34
C ASP A 783 38.51 -8.00 7.38
N ASN A 784 37.19 -8.00 7.19
CA ASN A 784 36.32 -9.18 7.29
C ASN A 784 36.47 -9.92 8.64
N SER A 785 36.58 -9.17 9.73
CA SER A 785 36.72 -9.74 11.07
C SER A 785 35.97 -8.94 12.13
N THR A 786 35.81 -9.54 13.32
CA THR A 786 35.11 -8.94 14.46
C THR A 786 36.08 -8.80 15.63
N VAL A 787 36.04 -7.64 16.28
CA VAL A 787 36.69 -7.37 17.56
C VAL A 787 35.64 -7.09 18.63
N SER A 788 35.99 -7.32 19.90
CA SER A 788 35.14 -6.96 21.04
C SER A 788 35.85 -5.92 21.89
N GLY A 789 35.08 -5.07 22.55
CA GLY A 789 35.61 -4.06 23.44
C GLY A 789 34.59 -3.58 24.46
N GLU A 790 35.00 -2.59 25.23
CA GLU A 790 34.20 -1.94 26.27
C GLU A 790 34.22 -0.43 26.06
N LEU A 791 33.09 0.24 26.27
CA LEU A 791 32.93 1.68 26.21
C LEU A 791 32.32 2.17 27.53
N GLU A 792 32.95 3.14 28.19
CA GLU A 792 32.41 3.76 29.39
C GLU A 792 31.34 4.80 29.03
N LEU A 793 30.15 4.68 29.60
CA LEU A 793 29.02 5.59 29.42
C LEU A 793 28.55 6.15 30.77
N GLU A 794 28.25 7.45 30.81
CA GLU A 794 27.53 8.08 31.91
C GLU A 794 26.01 7.94 31.74
N GLY A 795 25.31 7.56 32.82
CA GLY A 795 23.86 7.54 32.90
C GLY A 795 23.24 8.94 32.78
N GLY A 796 22.05 9.03 32.18
CA GLY A 796 21.37 10.32 31.93
C GLY A 796 21.84 11.05 30.68
N ARG A 797 22.70 10.46 29.86
CA ARG A 797 23.23 11.05 28.62
C ARG A 797 22.70 10.35 27.37
N ILE A 798 22.87 11.02 26.22
CA ILE A 798 22.69 10.41 24.90
C ILE A 798 24.03 10.49 24.16
N TYR A 799 24.40 9.40 23.49
CA TYR A 799 25.58 9.36 22.63
C TYR A 799 25.23 9.01 21.19
N MET A 800 25.90 9.66 20.25
CA MET A 800 25.76 9.42 18.81
C MET A 800 27.08 8.94 18.20
N ALA A 801 27.00 8.11 17.17
CA ALA A 801 28.15 7.60 16.45
C ALA A 801 28.80 8.67 15.54
N LEU A 802 30.12 8.63 15.41
CA LEU A 802 30.91 9.39 14.43
C LEU A 802 31.99 8.49 13.85
N VAL A 803 32.08 8.41 12.54
CA VAL A 803 33.11 7.62 11.84
C VAL A 803 34.08 8.56 11.16
N LEU A 804 35.38 8.32 11.36
CA LEU A 804 36.47 8.91 10.59
C LEU A 804 37.05 7.85 9.66
N THR A 805 36.95 8.08 8.36
CA THR A 805 37.53 7.20 7.33
C THR A 805 39.00 7.51 7.10
N GLU A 806 39.77 6.56 6.56
CA GLU A 806 41.17 6.77 6.14
C GLU A 806 41.33 7.93 5.16
N GLN A 807 40.29 8.22 4.36
CA GLN A 807 40.26 9.35 3.42
C GLN A 807 40.04 10.72 4.11
N GLY A 808 39.90 10.75 5.43
CA GLY A 808 39.69 11.97 6.21
C GLY A 808 38.25 12.47 6.18
N GLN A 809 37.28 11.59 5.90
CA GLN A 809 35.86 11.94 5.88
C GLN A 809 35.23 11.67 7.24
N TYR A 810 34.33 12.56 7.65
CA TYR A 810 33.53 12.42 8.86
C TYR A 810 32.10 12.03 8.49
N LEU A 811 31.68 10.86 8.96
CA LEU A 811 30.34 10.34 8.76
C LEU A 811 29.61 10.38 10.09
N ILE A 812 28.43 10.97 10.12
CA ILE A 812 27.55 10.98 11.29
C ILE A 812 26.14 10.55 10.86
N PRO A 813 25.36 9.92 11.75
CA PRO A 813 24.01 9.48 11.45
C PRO A 813 23.12 10.61 10.93
N ASN A 814 23.33 11.86 11.38
CA ASN A 814 22.44 12.98 11.08
C ASN A 814 22.89 13.87 9.90
N ALA A 815 23.89 13.47 9.10
CA ALA A 815 24.46 14.32 8.03
C ALA A 815 23.73 14.20 6.67
N GLN A 816 22.53 13.65 6.64
CA GLN A 816 21.80 13.42 5.39
C GLN A 816 21.54 14.72 4.60
N GLU A 817 21.23 15.83 5.28
CA GLU A 817 21.04 17.13 4.62
C GLU A 817 22.35 17.73 4.09
N THR A 818 23.50 17.22 4.53
CA THR A 818 24.83 17.67 4.08
C THR A 818 25.36 16.85 2.90
N PHE A 819 25.01 15.57 2.81
CA PHE A 819 25.55 14.65 1.78
C PHE A 819 24.49 14.02 0.85
N ASN A 820 23.21 14.34 1.01
CA ASN A 820 22.07 13.73 0.29
C ASN A 820 22.05 12.19 0.36
N TYR A 821 22.63 11.59 1.40
CA TYR A 821 22.77 10.14 1.55
C TYR A 821 22.78 9.73 3.03
N THR A 822 22.18 8.57 3.35
CA THR A 822 22.14 8.00 4.69
C THR A 822 23.24 6.95 4.87
N HIS A 823 24.32 7.34 5.55
CA HIS A 823 25.46 6.45 5.81
C HIS A 823 25.22 5.43 6.91
N PHE A 824 24.22 5.61 7.79
CA PHE A 824 23.98 4.73 8.94
C PHE A 824 22.62 4.03 8.84
N LYS A 825 22.58 2.74 9.12
CA LYS A 825 21.36 1.93 9.18
C LYS A 825 21.26 1.25 10.55
N VAL A 826 20.09 1.30 11.19
CA VAL A 826 19.83 0.45 12.37
C VAL A 826 19.37 -0.91 11.85
N ASN A 827 20.09 -1.97 12.22
CA ASN A 827 19.85 -3.32 11.68
C ASN A 827 18.81 -4.07 12.50
N ASN A 828 18.84 -3.86 13.82
CA ASN A 828 17.93 -4.44 14.79
C ASN A 828 18.08 -3.65 16.11
N PRO A 829 17.27 -3.95 17.14
CA PRO A 829 17.38 -3.31 18.47
C PRO A 829 18.77 -3.34 19.13
N LYS A 830 19.73 -4.12 18.61
CA LYS A 830 21.06 -4.33 19.19
C LYS A 830 22.22 -3.94 18.30
N SER A 831 21.99 -3.47 17.08
CA SER A 831 23.09 -3.12 16.18
C SER A 831 22.72 -2.08 15.15
N PHE A 832 23.72 -1.32 14.73
CA PHE A 832 23.68 -0.47 13.56
C PHE A 832 24.90 -0.77 12.68
N SER A 833 24.81 -0.39 11.42
CA SER A 833 25.92 -0.43 10.49
C SER A 833 26.07 0.86 9.72
N PHE A 834 27.19 1.01 9.01
CA PHE A 834 27.44 2.17 8.19
C PHE A 834 28.20 1.85 6.90
N GLU A 835 28.03 2.76 5.92
CA GLU A 835 28.73 2.88 4.65
C GLU A 835 29.88 3.88 4.74
N ASP A 836 31.07 3.54 4.28
CA ASP A 836 32.29 4.35 4.39
C ASP A 836 32.65 5.14 3.13
N GLN A 837 31.96 4.89 2.02
CA GLN A 837 32.18 5.57 0.75
C GLN A 837 31.25 6.77 0.54
N MET A 838 31.79 7.90 0.08
CA MET A 838 31.00 9.09 -0.27
C MET A 838 29.89 8.77 -1.27
N GLY A 839 28.67 9.20 -0.95
CA GLY A 839 27.50 8.96 -1.79
C GLY A 839 27.00 7.52 -1.78
N GLY A 840 27.51 6.68 -0.86
CA GLY A 840 26.94 5.37 -0.53
C GLY A 840 27.65 4.15 -1.10
N GLY A 841 28.61 4.30 -2.00
CA GLY A 841 29.40 3.18 -2.51
C GLY A 841 28.56 2.09 -3.17
N ASP A 842 28.69 0.85 -2.67
CA ASP A 842 27.90 -0.33 -3.03
C ASP A 842 26.57 -0.45 -2.25
N ASN A 843 26.39 0.33 -1.18
CA ASN A 843 25.11 0.54 -0.46
C ASN A 843 24.54 -0.73 0.18
N ASP A 844 25.40 -1.63 0.63
CA ASP A 844 25.02 -2.84 1.37
C ASP A 844 24.96 -2.64 2.90
N HIS A 845 25.36 -1.44 3.35
CA HIS A 845 25.55 -0.99 4.71
C HIS A 845 26.27 -2.01 5.57
N ASN A 846 27.39 -2.60 5.09
CA ASN A 846 28.14 -3.60 5.85
C ASN A 846 29.60 -3.22 6.18
N ASP A 847 30.11 -2.07 5.73
CA ASP A 847 31.52 -1.67 5.94
C ASP A 847 31.91 -1.69 7.43
N GLY A 848 31.03 -1.17 8.29
CA GLY A 848 31.19 -1.27 9.73
C GLY A 848 29.89 -1.67 10.41
N ILE A 849 29.93 -2.68 11.28
CA ILE A 849 28.77 -3.12 12.08
C ILE A 849 29.12 -3.01 13.56
N PHE A 850 28.39 -2.17 14.29
CA PHE A 850 28.49 -2.07 15.75
C PHE A 850 27.32 -2.80 16.40
N LYS A 851 27.63 -3.71 17.33
CA LYS A 851 26.63 -4.54 18.02
C LYS A 851 26.82 -4.49 19.54
N LEU A 852 25.70 -4.34 20.23
CA LEU A 852 25.63 -4.40 21.69
C LEU A 852 25.83 -5.84 22.18
N ALA A 853 26.74 -6.04 23.14
CA ALA A 853 27.03 -7.34 23.75
C ALA A 853 26.61 -7.41 25.24
N GLY A 854 26.49 -6.26 25.92
CA GLY A 854 25.93 -6.20 27.27
C GLY A 854 26.23 -4.90 28.01
N LEU A 855 25.43 -4.60 29.04
CA LEU A 855 25.56 -3.35 29.81
C LEU A 855 25.65 -3.63 31.32
N SER A 856 26.70 -3.15 31.98
CA SER A 856 26.99 -3.36 33.41
C SER A 856 27.37 -2.07 34.13
N PRO A 857 26.94 -1.82 35.38
CA PRO A 857 27.40 -0.67 36.12
C PRO A 857 28.88 -0.82 36.47
N LEU A 858 29.66 0.24 36.29
CA LEU A 858 30.98 0.37 36.88
C LEU A 858 30.80 0.70 38.37
N SER A 859 31.59 0.06 39.24
CA SER A 859 31.50 0.29 40.69
C SER A 859 31.69 1.78 41.00
N ILE A 860 30.71 2.35 41.73
CA ILE A 860 30.72 3.74 42.22
C ILE A 860 31.91 3.97 43.16
#